data_AF-A0A3A5L8R3-F1
#
_entry.id   AF-A0A3A5L8R3-F1
#
_cell.length_a   1.000
_cell.length_b   1.000
_cell.length_c   1.000
_cell.angle_alpha   90.00
_cell.angle_beta   90.00
_cell.angle_gamma   90.00
#
_symmetry.space_group_name_H-M   'P 1'
#
loop_
_entity.id
_entity.type
_entity.pdbx_description
1 polymer ?
#
loop_
_entity_poly.entity_id
_entity_poly.type
_entity_poly.pdbx_seq_one_letter_code
_entity_poly.pdbx_strand_id
1 'polypeptide(L)'
;MLLKLIANVQNSNLVELHIDGHFVRYVKISDLPLLSQGVNGFLLNQELVNLDDPSQSLTLTAQSEYDLGDLDESQEELLRTLLETGPNKHKVELPQNLATSAQNNPVVFSYRNLGEFQNYWQNQSLDKKTMLYQVLSADLIETPYVDDPRDYIERQNVIAYHTNHGTCHGIRQDKLSVAYLQLIKAQGNAVTLKTANSLTGEEEACLQLAAFLFRSGRTNELSWRDDATYGQRSAAIFKQVAIDLGFNTAIVDLIALCFDYHSKNEHITPLPNHTMQETRSKLDLFTSILKLSHESDLIRVNMDGYAKQREPIVAELEKVLGEESDVASVADALLLYAGQLCAETGAPITDSSLRERVAQSFNELKTTRKGMNPSMTGNQVIAAKSANELRQTYYRLLELSPAIFPGFTSATALWIESDEHTYSTEDGTSSLKKEKESVQEERTPFQRSTTGHFLIWGHSDTNKILMKDSWTPQSIQAIPTKPCIEEELQLAETHVSIYHATTKASYALDLFCRELKRLSEGANHVAWLRDFHSKPRGRIYTEIEEIKSKMSDGRSVDNSENVSWNLLSCSPSLWQNADFASEESTVDYFYNNSSVTRLNFKTILHDLWDKEGLLVGQNDLRKKLVDDFNELVNDPAFGSQGVIYQFMIPHHLVDEMAYISKENGIYDPSNPSALNTLLKLKTPEQQAPNHHTLQVRLLVSKVINPDIAKSIQVHNHVNMQTSLHDTLKSRVAVMAEMAYSGPTEGVKKKVEVKDEKASYSFNLLSSLTRVEIPLTPVKPKKQVEVSDEWFFDFFTPAESEATTEAPHSTSESDSEMTSQSNGFPC
;
A
#
# COMPACT_ATOMS: atom_id res chain seq x y z
N MET A 1 -35.96 -1.85 -28.84
CA MET A 1 -35.30 -2.74 -27.88
C MET A 1 -35.92 -2.53 -26.49
N LEU A 2 -36.32 -3.60 -25.79
CA LEU A 2 -36.89 -3.51 -24.43
C LEU A 2 -35.82 -3.80 -23.38
N LEU A 3 -35.47 -2.80 -22.57
CA LEU A 3 -34.54 -2.95 -21.45
C LEU A 3 -35.31 -3.09 -20.14
N LYS A 4 -35.04 -4.17 -19.39
CA LYS A 4 -35.65 -4.39 -18.08
C LYS A 4 -34.59 -4.62 -17.01
N LEU A 5 -34.73 -3.89 -15.90
CA LEU A 5 -33.87 -3.95 -14.73
C LEU A 5 -34.68 -4.48 -13.55
N ILE A 6 -34.44 -5.72 -13.15
CA ILE A 6 -35.18 -6.37 -12.07
C ILE A 6 -34.27 -6.40 -10.84
N ALA A 7 -34.71 -5.82 -9.72
CA ALA A 7 -33.95 -5.98 -8.48
C ALA A 7 -33.84 -7.47 -8.16
N ASN A 8 -32.63 -7.94 -7.89
CA ASN A 8 -32.42 -9.34 -7.58
C ASN A 8 -33.14 -9.64 -6.25
N VAL A 9 -34.10 -10.56 -6.30
CA VAL A 9 -34.96 -10.91 -5.15
C VAL A 9 -34.13 -11.48 -3.99
N GLN A 10 -32.95 -12.02 -4.30
CA GLN A 10 -32.07 -12.69 -3.36
C GLN A 10 -30.88 -11.82 -2.91
N ASN A 11 -30.61 -10.70 -3.58
CA ASN A 11 -29.49 -9.82 -3.26
C ASN A 11 -29.84 -8.34 -3.55
N SER A 12 -30.05 -7.57 -2.50
CA SER A 12 -30.42 -6.15 -2.60
C SER A 12 -29.33 -5.26 -3.17
N ASN A 13 -28.10 -5.75 -3.38
CA ASN A 13 -26.99 -5.00 -3.97
C ASN A 13 -26.88 -5.19 -5.49
N LEU A 14 -27.71 -6.06 -6.08
CA LEU A 14 -27.64 -6.45 -7.48
C LEU A 14 -28.97 -6.23 -8.22
N VAL A 15 -28.84 -5.99 -9.52
CA VAL A 15 -29.95 -5.90 -10.46
C VAL A 15 -29.66 -6.83 -11.63
N GLU A 16 -30.67 -7.60 -12.02
CA GLU A 16 -30.66 -8.37 -13.26
C GLU A 16 -30.96 -7.45 -14.43
N LEU A 17 -30.06 -7.45 -15.42
CA LEU A 17 -30.27 -6.76 -16.68
C LEU A 17 -30.81 -7.75 -17.71
N HIS A 18 -31.98 -7.43 -18.26
CA HIS A 18 -32.63 -8.19 -19.32
C HIS A 18 -32.83 -7.31 -20.57
N ILE A 19 -32.56 -7.85 -21.74
CA ILE A 19 -32.80 -7.21 -23.04
C ILE A 19 -33.75 -8.09 -23.84
N ASP A 20 -34.87 -7.54 -24.29
CA ASP A 20 -35.93 -8.23 -25.05
C ASP A 20 -36.41 -9.53 -24.36
N GLY A 21 -36.45 -9.52 -23.02
CA GLY A 21 -36.86 -10.66 -22.20
C GLY A 21 -35.76 -11.70 -21.94
N HIS A 22 -34.54 -11.48 -22.42
CA HIS A 22 -33.40 -12.37 -22.19
C HIS A 22 -32.47 -11.80 -21.11
N PHE A 23 -32.13 -12.61 -20.11
CA PHE A 23 -31.12 -12.27 -19.11
C PHE A 23 -29.76 -12.05 -19.79
N VAL A 24 -29.06 -10.99 -19.38
CA VAL A 24 -27.76 -10.61 -19.93
C VAL A 24 -26.66 -10.75 -18.88
N ARG A 25 -26.83 -10.08 -17.74
CA ARG A 25 -25.86 -10.12 -16.61
C ARG A 25 -26.45 -9.53 -15.34
N TYR A 26 -25.75 -9.74 -14.23
CA TYR A 26 -25.94 -8.96 -13.01
C TYR A 26 -25.16 -7.63 -13.09
N VAL A 27 -25.77 -6.57 -12.57
CA VAL A 27 -25.18 -5.23 -12.42
C VAL A 27 -25.24 -4.84 -10.95
N LYS A 28 -24.12 -4.34 -10.41
CA LYS A 28 -24.10 -3.80 -9.05
C LYS A 28 -24.94 -2.53 -9.00
N ILE A 29 -25.72 -2.33 -7.95
CA ILE A 29 -26.48 -1.08 -7.78
C ILE A 29 -25.57 0.15 -7.79
N SER A 30 -24.36 0.02 -7.23
CA SER A 30 -23.32 1.07 -7.27
C SER A 30 -22.92 1.48 -8.69
N ASP A 31 -23.12 0.62 -9.68
CA ASP A 31 -22.68 0.81 -11.06
C ASP A 31 -23.83 1.33 -11.96
N LEU A 32 -25.07 1.33 -11.48
CA LEU A 32 -26.23 1.85 -12.23
C LEU A 32 -26.10 3.33 -12.61
N PRO A 33 -25.57 4.24 -11.76
CA PRO A 33 -25.35 5.63 -12.17
C PRO A 33 -24.38 5.74 -13.35
N LEU A 34 -23.30 4.96 -13.34
CA LEU A 34 -22.32 4.94 -14.42
C LEU A 34 -22.93 4.36 -15.70
N LEU A 35 -23.72 3.28 -15.59
CA LEU A 35 -24.43 2.71 -16.73
C LEU A 35 -25.48 3.69 -17.30
N SER A 36 -26.21 4.40 -16.45
CA SER A 36 -27.15 5.46 -16.87
C SER A 36 -26.45 6.56 -17.65
N GLN A 37 -25.29 7.01 -17.16
CA GLN A 37 -24.46 7.98 -17.86
C GLN A 37 -24.01 7.45 -19.23
N GLY A 38 -23.61 6.19 -19.31
CA GLY A 38 -23.23 5.52 -20.56
C GLY A 38 -24.37 5.49 -21.58
N VAL A 39 -25.56 5.08 -21.15
CA VAL A 39 -26.76 5.04 -22.01
C VAL A 39 -27.15 6.45 -22.47
N ASN A 40 -27.19 7.43 -21.56
CA ASN A 40 -27.49 8.82 -21.93
C ASN A 40 -26.46 9.41 -22.89
N GLY A 41 -25.17 9.12 -22.69
CA GLY A 41 -24.11 9.53 -23.60
C GLY A 41 -24.28 8.90 -24.99
N PHE A 42 -24.65 7.63 -25.06
CA PHE A 42 -24.99 6.97 -26.32
C PHE A 42 -26.18 7.65 -27.01
N LEU A 43 -27.30 7.84 -26.30
CA LEU A 43 -28.51 8.44 -26.87
C LEU A 43 -28.26 9.88 -27.35
N LEU A 44 -27.48 10.66 -26.62
CA LEU A 44 -27.07 12.00 -27.03
C LEU A 44 -26.23 11.97 -28.32
N ASN A 45 -25.25 11.06 -28.41
CA ASN A 45 -24.39 10.93 -29.58
C ASN A 45 -25.14 10.47 -30.84
N GLN A 46 -26.27 9.77 -30.67
CA GLN A 46 -27.17 9.37 -31.74
C GLN A 46 -28.25 10.43 -32.05
N GLU A 47 -28.20 11.60 -31.41
CA GLU A 47 -29.20 12.67 -31.54
C GLU A 47 -30.64 12.23 -31.16
N LEU A 48 -30.77 11.19 -30.32
CA LEU A 48 -32.05 10.61 -29.91
C LEU A 48 -32.66 11.31 -28.68
N VAL A 49 -31.84 12.00 -27.89
CA VAL A 49 -32.29 12.74 -26.70
C VAL A 49 -31.56 14.08 -26.59
N ASN A 50 -32.23 15.07 -25.99
CA ASN A 50 -31.61 16.31 -25.53
C ASN A 50 -31.37 16.26 -24.02
N LEU A 51 -30.11 16.17 -23.58
CA LEU A 51 -29.78 16.11 -22.15
C LEU A 51 -30.03 17.43 -21.39
N ASP A 52 -30.24 18.55 -22.08
CA ASP A 52 -30.67 19.81 -21.45
C ASP A 52 -32.13 19.76 -20.98
N ASP A 53 -32.89 18.74 -21.43
CA ASP A 53 -34.22 18.41 -20.94
C ASP A 53 -34.13 17.21 -19.98
N PRO A 54 -34.24 17.43 -18.65
CA PRO A 54 -34.18 16.35 -17.67
C PRO A 54 -35.21 15.25 -17.89
N SER A 55 -36.34 15.56 -18.56
CA SER A 55 -37.39 14.59 -18.88
C SER A 55 -36.99 13.58 -19.97
N GLN A 56 -35.93 13.88 -20.72
CA GLN A 56 -35.37 13.00 -21.75
C GLN A 56 -34.14 12.23 -21.25
N SER A 57 -33.64 12.54 -20.04
CA SER A 57 -32.54 11.79 -19.43
C SER A 57 -33.05 10.48 -18.83
N LEU A 58 -32.35 9.39 -19.14
CA LEU A 58 -32.65 8.06 -18.63
C LEU A 58 -31.89 7.82 -17.32
N THR A 59 -32.61 7.69 -16.21
CA THR A 59 -32.01 7.24 -14.95
C THR A 59 -32.36 5.78 -14.75
N LEU A 60 -31.37 4.89 -14.88
CA LEU A 60 -31.54 3.47 -14.62
C LEU A 60 -31.73 3.23 -13.13
N THR A 61 -32.84 2.61 -12.78
CA THR A 61 -33.19 2.28 -11.39
C THR A 61 -33.48 0.79 -11.28
N ALA A 62 -33.45 0.25 -10.06
CA ALA A 62 -33.89 -1.12 -9.85
C ALA A 62 -35.42 -1.22 -10.00
N GLN A 63 -35.93 -2.31 -10.57
CA GLN A 63 -37.37 -2.52 -10.83
C GLN A 63 -37.96 -1.54 -11.85
N SER A 64 -37.27 -1.33 -12.97
CA SER A 64 -37.74 -0.47 -14.06
C SER A 64 -37.67 -1.17 -15.42
N GLU A 65 -38.49 -0.67 -16.34
CA GLU A 65 -38.61 -1.14 -17.71
C GLU A 65 -38.57 0.08 -18.63
N TYR A 66 -37.74 0.02 -19.66
CA TYR A 66 -37.51 1.10 -20.61
C TYR A 66 -37.69 0.56 -22.02
N ASP A 67 -38.62 1.17 -22.75
CA ASP A 67 -38.78 0.94 -24.18
C ASP A 67 -37.86 1.91 -24.93
N LEU A 68 -36.79 1.36 -25.50
CA LEU A 68 -35.80 2.09 -26.29
C LEU A 68 -36.13 1.86 -27.76
N GLY A 69 -37.22 2.49 -28.20
CA GLY A 69 -37.74 2.48 -29.57
C GLY A 69 -36.93 3.34 -30.54
N ASP A 70 -37.24 3.24 -31.83
CA ASP A 70 -36.67 4.03 -32.94
C ASP A 70 -35.15 3.90 -33.19
N LEU A 71 -34.51 2.84 -32.67
CA LEU A 71 -33.14 2.47 -33.02
C LEU A 71 -33.08 1.69 -34.33
N ASP A 72 -32.13 2.02 -35.21
CA ASP A 72 -31.77 1.12 -36.31
C ASP A 72 -30.96 -0.10 -35.82
N GLU A 73 -30.77 -1.10 -36.68
CA GLU A 73 -30.05 -2.34 -36.33
C GLU A 73 -28.62 -2.08 -35.83
N SER A 74 -27.92 -1.08 -36.38
CA SER A 74 -26.55 -0.74 -35.95
C SER A 74 -26.53 -0.04 -34.60
N GLN A 75 -27.50 0.83 -34.35
CA GLN A 75 -27.65 1.53 -33.06
C GLN A 75 -28.05 0.56 -31.95
N GLU A 76 -28.96 -0.38 -32.25
CA GLU A 76 -29.36 -1.43 -31.31
C GLU A 76 -28.16 -2.29 -30.90
N GLU A 77 -27.34 -2.72 -31.85
CA GLU A 77 -26.15 -3.55 -31.55
C GLU A 77 -25.11 -2.81 -30.70
N LEU A 78 -24.87 -1.53 -30.98
CA LEU A 78 -23.97 -0.69 -30.17
C LEU A 78 -24.49 -0.50 -28.75
N LEU A 79 -25.79 -0.28 -28.58
CA LEU A 79 -26.40 -0.13 -27.27
C LEU A 79 -26.43 -1.45 -26.50
N ARG A 80 -26.73 -2.57 -27.17
CA ARG A 80 -26.62 -3.91 -26.60
C ARG A 80 -25.21 -4.17 -26.08
N THR A 81 -24.19 -3.86 -26.88
CA THR A 81 -22.79 -3.98 -26.46
C THR A 81 -22.49 -3.13 -25.23
N LEU A 82 -22.97 -1.88 -25.17
CA LEU A 82 -22.79 -0.99 -24.01
C LEU A 82 -23.48 -1.54 -22.75
N LEU A 83 -24.68 -2.11 -22.88
CA LEU A 83 -25.41 -2.71 -21.74
C LEU A 83 -24.73 -3.99 -21.24
N GLU A 84 -24.27 -4.84 -22.17
CA GLU A 84 -23.52 -6.07 -21.89
C GLU A 84 -22.19 -5.79 -21.19
N THR A 85 -21.41 -4.84 -21.71
CA THR A 85 -20.02 -4.63 -21.27
C THR A 85 -19.88 -3.54 -20.21
N GLY A 86 -20.78 -2.56 -20.21
CA GLY A 86 -20.63 -1.31 -19.47
C GLY A 86 -19.87 -0.23 -20.28
N PRO A 87 -19.98 1.04 -19.86
CA PRO A 87 -19.36 2.15 -20.58
C PRO A 87 -17.82 2.08 -20.51
N ASN A 88 -17.17 2.39 -21.64
CA ASN A 88 -15.70 2.46 -21.77
C ASN A 88 -14.98 1.15 -21.42
N LYS A 89 -15.65 0.00 -21.56
CA LYS A 89 -15.04 -1.33 -21.38
C LYS A 89 -14.95 -2.08 -22.70
N HIS A 90 -13.96 -2.96 -22.77
CA HIS A 90 -13.77 -3.91 -23.86
C HIS A 90 -14.32 -5.27 -23.42
N LYS A 91 -15.05 -5.95 -24.31
CA LYS A 91 -15.53 -7.32 -24.08
C LYS A 91 -14.37 -8.29 -24.31
N VAL A 92 -14.20 -9.26 -23.40
CA VAL A 92 -13.29 -10.39 -23.65
C VAL A 92 -13.93 -11.28 -24.72
N GLU A 93 -13.18 -11.57 -25.79
CA GLU A 93 -13.63 -12.49 -26.82
C GLU A 93 -13.51 -13.94 -26.32
N LEU A 94 -14.67 -14.55 -26.06
CA LEU A 94 -14.75 -15.96 -25.68
C LEU A 94 -15.11 -16.82 -26.90
N PRO A 95 -14.47 -17.98 -27.09
CA PRO A 95 -14.97 -19.03 -27.97
C PRO A 95 -16.44 -19.37 -27.67
N GLN A 96 -17.22 -19.74 -28.69
CA GLN A 96 -18.66 -19.99 -28.55
C GLN A 96 -18.99 -21.03 -27.46
N ASN A 97 -18.15 -22.06 -27.31
CA ASN A 97 -18.30 -23.11 -26.30
C ASN A 97 -18.00 -22.63 -24.87
N LEU A 98 -17.48 -21.41 -24.70
CA LEU A 98 -17.16 -20.77 -23.42
C LEU A 98 -18.06 -19.56 -23.11
N ALA A 99 -18.90 -19.16 -24.06
CA ALA A 99 -19.82 -18.02 -23.93
C ALA A 99 -21.03 -18.31 -23.02
N THR A 100 -21.18 -19.55 -22.57
CA THR A 100 -22.23 -19.95 -21.62
C THR A 100 -21.62 -20.66 -20.42
N SER A 101 -22.28 -20.53 -19.27
CA SER A 101 -21.88 -21.13 -18.01
C SER A 101 -22.35 -22.59 -17.88
N ALA A 102 -21.97 -23.28 -16.81
CA ALA A 102 -22.45 -24.64 -16.52
C ALA A 102 -23.99 -24.73 -16.37
N GLN A 103 -24.65 -23.60 -16.05
CA GLN A 103 -26.12 -23.51 -15.96
C GLN A 103 -26.77 -22.91 -17.20
N ASN A 104 -26.01 -22.78 -18.31
CA ASN A 104 -26.44 -22.17 -19.58
C ASN A 104 -26.76 -20.66 -19.48
N ASN A 105 -26.23 -19.96 -18.49
CA ASN A 105 -26.33 -18.50 -18.44
C ASN A 105 -25.29 -17.87 -19.38
N PRO A 106 -25.59 -16.73 -20.03
CA PRO A 106 -24.61 -16.00 -20.83
C PRO A 106 -23.46 -15.51 -19.96
N VAL A 107 -22.23 -15.67 -20.46
CA VAL A 107 -21.01 -15.27 -19.75
C VAL A 107 -20.39 -14.09 -20.46
N VAL A 108 -20.25 -12.98 -19.74
CA VAL A 108 -19.63 -11.76 -20.25
C VAL A 108 -18.57 -11.28 -19.26
N PHE A 109 -17.33 -11.19 -19.72
CA PHE A 109 -16.25 -10.50 -19.01
C PHE A 109 -15.89 -9.24 -19.77
N SER A 110 -15.65 -8.15 -19.04
CA SER A 110 -15.23 -6.89 -19.64
C SER A 110 -14.31 -6.11 -18.71
N TYR A 111 -13.38 -5.35 -19.29
CA TYR A 111 -12.47 -4.51 -18.53
C TYR A 111 -12.23 -3.19 -19.26
N ARG A 112 -11.93 -2.15 -18.49
CA ARG A 112 -11.64 -0.82 -19.05
C ARG A 112 -10.31 -0.81 -19.80
N ASN A 113 -10.09 0.22 -20.62
CA ASN A 113 -8.84 0.41 -21.36
C ASN A 113 -7.61 0.37 -20.42
N LEU A 114 -6.60 -0.43 -20.79
CA LEU A 114 -5.38 -0.65 -20.00
C LEU A 114 -4.16 0.15 -20.50
N GLY A 115 -4.37 1.13 -21.39
CA GLY A 115 -3.31 1.88 -22.07
C GLY A 115 -2.27 2.51 -21.14
N GLU A 116 -2.69 3.01 -19.98
CA GLU A 116 -1.78 3.58 -18.96
C GLU A 116 -0.83 2.53 -18.33
N PHE A 117 -1.22 1.25 -18.39
CA PHE A 117 -0.49 0.12 -17.84
C PHE A 117 0.33 -0.64 -18.89
N GLN A 118 0.33 -0.20 -20.15
CA GLN A 118 1.16 -0.83 -21.18
C GLN A 118 2.62 -0.90 -20.74
N ASN A 119 3.21 -2.07 -20.94
CA ASN A 119 4.58 -2.40 -20.60
C ASN A 119 4.91 -2.16 -19.12
N TYR A 120 3.96 -2.33 -18.18
CA TYR A 120 4.19 -2.03 -16.76
C TYR A 120 5.38 -2.81 -16.15
N TRP A 121 5.73 -3.97 -16.72
CA TRP A 121 6.85 -4.80 -16.25
C TRP A 121 8.23 -4.24 -16.61
N GLN A 122 8.33 -3.27 -17.52
CA GLN A 122 9.61 -2.61 -17.83
C GLN A 122 10.11 -1.78 -16.65
N ASN A 123 9.18 -1.22 -15.89
CA ASN A 123 9.40 -0.28 -14.81
C ASN A 123 8.73 -0.85 -13.55
N GLN A 124 9.26 -1.96 -12.99
CA GLN A 124 8.65 -2.87 -11.99
C GLN A 124 8.20 -2.22 -10.66
N SER A 125 7.42 -1.15 -10.74
CA SER A 125 6.86 -0.36 -9.68
C SER A 125 5.69 -1.12 -9.07
N LEU A 126 5.78 -1.38 -7.77
CA LEU A 126 4.71 -1.98 -7.00
C LEU A 126 3.42 -1.14 -7.08
N ASP A 127 3.53 0.18 -7.11
CA ASP A 127 2.37 1.08 -7.24
C ASP A 127 1.70 0.89 -8.61
N LYS A 128 2.47 0.82 -9.71
CA LYS A 128 1.90 0.60 -11.04
C LYS A 128 1.26 -0.80 -11.16
N LYS A 129 1.92 -1.84 -10.62
CA LYS A 129 1.39 -3.20 -10.56
C LYS A 129 0.08 -3.27 -9.76
N THR A 130 0.05 -2.67 -8.57
CA THR A 130 -1.14 -2.72 -7.70
C THR A 130 -2.30 -1.89 -8.24
N MET A 131 -2.04 -0.76 -8.90
CA MET A 131 -3.08 -0.01 -9.61
C MET A 131 -3.68 -0.83 -10.77
N LEU A 132 -2.83 -1.49 -11.57
CA LEU A 132 -3.31 -2.40 -12.63
C LEU A 132 -4.16 -3.52 -12.02
N TYR A 133 -3.67 -4.19 -10.98
CA TYR A 133 -4.40 -5.32 -10.37
C TYR A 133 -5.70 -4.85 -9.72
N GLN A 134 -5.77 -3.62 -9.19
CA GLN A 134 -7.00 -3.01 -8.68
C GLN A 134 -8.03 -2.82 -9.79
N VAL A 135 -7.61 -2.38 -10.97
CA VAL A 135 -8.48 -2.24 -12.14
C VAL A 135 -8.98 -3.60 -12.59
N LEU A 136 -8.09 -4.57 -12.76
CA LEU A 136 -8.44 -5.94 -13.19
C LEU A 136 -9.35 -6.62 -12.17
N SER A 137 -9.07 -6.46 -10.88
CA SER A 137 -9.91 -6.96 -9.78
C SER A 137 -11.32 -6.40 -9.89
N ALA A 138 -11.48 -5.07 -9.93
CA ALA A 138 -12.79 -4.44 -9.95
C ALA A 138 -13.63 -4.78 -11.20
N ASP A 139 -12.96 -4.99 -12.34
CA ASP A 139 -13.62 -5.22 -13.63
C ASP A 139 -13.88 -6.70 -13.94
N LEU A 140 -12.98 -7.61 -13.54
CA LEU A 140 -13.04 -9.03 -13.92
C LEU A 140 -13.33 -9.96 -12.74
N ILE A 141 -12.74 -9.73 -11.58
CA ILE A 141 -12.79 -10.67 -10.45
C ILE A 141 -13.91 -10.31 -9.49
N GLU A 142 -13.95 -9.08 -8.98
CA GLU A 142 -14.96 -8.61 -8.01
C GLU A 142 -16.29 -8.29 -8.70
N THR A 143 -16.75 -9.13 -9.60
CA THR A 143 -18.05 -9.07 -10.25
C THR A 143 -18.91 -10.24 -9.79
N PRO A 144 -20.25 -10.13 -9.71
CA PRO A 144 -21.08 -11.24 -9.23
C PRO A 144 -20.94 -12.45 -10.14
N TYR A 145 -20.82 -13.65 -9.57
CA TYR A 145 -20.93 -14.88 -10.34
C TYR A 145 -22.29 -14.95 -11.03
N VAL A 146 -22.29 -15.35 -12.31
CA VAL A 146 -23.52 -15.43 -13.09
C VAL A 146 -24.41 -16.61 -12.66
N ASP A 147 -23.82 -17.69 -12.14
CA ASP A 147 -24.58 -18.84 -11.65
C ASP A 147 -24.83 -18.80 -10.14
N ASP A 148 -24.04 -18.02 -9.39
CA ASP A 148 -24.19 -17.85 -7.94
C ASP A 148 -23.91 -16.41 -7.47
N PRO A 149 -24.82 -15.45 -7.76
CA PRO A 149 -24.62 -14.03 -7.45
C PRO A 149 -24.61 -13.70 -5.95
N ARG A 150 -24.80 -14.71 -5.08
CA ARG A 150 -24.83 -14.57 -3.62
C ARG A 150 -23.49 -14.91 -2.96
N ASP A 151 -22.53 -15.39 -3.72
CA ASP A 151 -21.18 -15.64 -3.20
C ASP A 151 -20.42 -14.31 -3.03
N TYR A 152 -20.71 -13.64 -1.92
CA TYR A 152 -20.02 -12.43 -1.48
C TYR A 152 -20.04 -12.28 0.04
N ILE A 153 -19.12 -11.47 0.56
CA ILE A 153 -19.17 -10.94 1.92
C ILE A 153 -19.37 -9.43 1.86
N GLU A 154 -20.21 -8.90 2.75
CA GLU A 154 -20.40 -7.47 2.92
C GLU A 154 -20.06 -7.07 4.36
N ARG A 155 -19.05 -6.22 4.53
CA ARG A 155 -18.63 -5.70 5.84
C ARG A 155 -18.24 -4.24 5.71
N GLN A 156 -18.73 -3.40 6.61
CA GLN A 156 -18.44 -1.95 6.62
C GLN A 156 -18.77 -1.26 5.28
N ASN A 157 -19.89 -1.65 4.64
CA ASN A 157 -20.33 -1.16 3.32
C ASN A 157 -19.35 -1.45 2.17
N VAL A 158 -18.44 -2.43 2.36
CA VAL A 158 -17.54 -2.93 1.33
C VAL A 158 -17.95 -4.36 1.00
N ILE A 159 -18.11 -4.64 -0.29
CA ILE A 159 -18.46 -5.95 -0.80
C ILE A 159 -17.22 -6.59 -1.42
N ALA A 160 -16.94 -7.84 -1.04
CA ALA A 160 -16.01 -8.69 -1.77
C ALA A 160 -16.78 -9.89 -2.33
N TYR A 161 -16.76 -10.04 -3.65
CA TYR A 161 -17.34 -11.17 -4.36
C TYR A 161 -16.35 -12.33 -4.40
N HIS A 162 -16.88 -13.53 -4.61
CA HIS A 162 -16.12 -14.79 -4.73
C HIS A 162 -15.30 -15.06 -3.48
N THR A 163 -15.99 -15.45 -2.40
CA THR A 163 -15.37 -15.55 -1.07
C THR A 163 -14.19 -16.52 -1.03
N ASN A 164 -14.16 -17.50 -1.94
CA ASN A 164 -13.10 -18.48 -2.06
C ASN A 164 -12.11 -18.17 -3.19
N HIS A 165 -12.57 -17.82 -4.40
CA HIS A 165 -11.73 -17.60 -5.59
C HIS A 165 -11.65 -16.15 -6.09
N GLY A 166 -11.95 -15.17 -5.23
CA GLY A 166 -11.89 -13.74 -5.55
C GLY A 166 -10.50 -13.13 -5.48
N THR A 167 -10.44 -11.81 -5.33
CA THR A 167 -9.18 -11.07 -5.46
C THR A 167 -8.15 -11.46 -4.40
N CYS A 168 -8.58 -11.73 -3.17
CA CYS A 168 -7.66 -12.16 -2.13
C CYS A 168 -6.94 -13.47 -2.48
N HIS A 169 -7.61 -14.40 -3.18
CA HIS A 169 -6.98 -15.62 -3.70
C HIS A 169 -5.90 -15.27 -4.75
N GLY A 170 -6.24 -14.42 -5.73
CA GLY A 170 -5.30 -13.97 -6.75
C GLY A 170 -4.03 -13.30 -6.17
N ILE A 171 -4.18 -12.44 -5.15
CA ILE A 171 -3.04 -11.80 -4.47
C ILE A 171 -2.11 -12.85 -3.84
N ARG A 172 -2.68 -13.84 -3.14
CA ARG A 172 -1.89 -14.89 -2.50
C ARG A 172 -1.20 -15.78 -3.53
N GLN A 173 -1.87 -16.14 -4.62
CA GLN A 173 -1.26 -16.91 -5.71
C GLN A 173 -0.10 -16.16 -6.39
N ASP A 174 -0.22 -14.86 -6.62
CA ASP A 174 0.87 -14.01 -7.08
C ASP A 174 2.08 -14.08 -6.13
N LYS A 175 1.86 -13.84 -4.83
CA LYS A 175 2.92 -13.91 -3.81
C LYS A 175 3.57 -15.29 -3.68
N LEU A 176 2.76 -16.35 -3.73
CA LEU A 176 3.25 -17.73 -3.69
C LEU A 176 4.04 -18.08 -4.96
N SER A 177 3.59 -17.63 -6.15
CA SER A 177 4.29 -17.88 -7.41
C SER A 177 5.71 -17.28 -7.40
N VAL A 178 5.86 -16.07 -6.84
CA VAL A 178 7.17 -15.42 -6.67
C VAL A 178 8.05 -16.22 -5.71
N ALA A 179 7.51 -16.66 -4.57
CA ALA A 179 8.25 -17.46 -3.58
C ALA A 179 8.73 -18.80 -4.18
N TYR A 180 7.88 -19.49 -4.94
CA TYR A 180 8.24 -20.73 -5.63
C TYR A 180 9.31 -20.51 -6.70
N LEU A 181 9.20 -19.44 -7.50
CA LEU A 181 10.22 -19.12 -8.49
C LEU A 181 11.58 -18.85 -7.83
N GLN A 182 11.60 -18.07 -6.74
CA GLN A 182 12.83 -17.79 -5.99
C GLN A 182 13.45 -19.06 -5.41
N LEU A 183 12.62 -19.96 -4.88
CA LEU A 183 13.07 -21.24 -4.37
C LEU A 183 13.72 -22.08 -5.48
N ILE A 184 13.08 -22.18 -6.65
CA ILE A 184 13.61 -22.94 -7.78
C ILE A 184 14.90 -22.30 -8.33
N LYS A 185 15.01 -20.96 -8.32
CA LYS A 185 16.26 -20.25 -8.66
C LYS A 185 17.40 -20.53 -7.67
N ALA A 186 17.09 -20.92 -6.44
CA ALA A 186 18.07 -21.22 -5.41
C ALA A 186 18.41 -22.72 -5.30
N GLN A 187 17.41 -23.60 -5.42
CA GLN A 187 17.49 -25.03 -5.08
C GLN A 187 16.89 -25.95 -6.15
N GLY A 188 16.56 -25.42 -7.33
CA GLY A 188 16.02 -26.21 -8.44
C GLY A 188 16.98 -27.31 -8.88
N ASN A 189 16.46 -28.40 -9.46
CA ASN A 189 17.30 -29.37 -10.15
C ASN A 189 17.96 -28.74 -11.39
N ALA A 190 18.97 -29.41 -11.97
CA ALA A 190 19.79 -28.84 -13.03
C ALA A 190 18.99 -28.25 -14.21
N VAL A 191 17.85 -28.86 -14.57
CA VAL A 191 17.00 -28.37 -15.67
C VAL A 191 16.21 -27.15 -15.22
N THR A 192 15.43 -27.26 -14.14
CA THR A 192 14.54 -26.19 -13.69
C THR A 192 15.30 -24.97 -13.16
N LEU A 193 16.44 -25.16 -12.50
CA LEU A 193 17.34 -24.10 -12.07
C LEU A 193 17.85 -23.30 -13.28
N LYS A 194 18.33 -23.99 -14.32
CA LYS A 194 18.78 -23.36 -15.57
C LYS A 194 17.63 -22.60 -16.23
N THR A 195 16.45 -23.21 -16.33
CA THR A 195 15.27 -22.60 -16.93
C THR A 195 14.82 -21.37 -16.14
N ALA A 196 14.71 -21.47 -14.82
CA ALA A 196 14.29 -20.37 -13.94
C ALA A 196 15.26 -19.18 -13.97
N ASN A 197 16.56 -19.44 -14.02
CA ASN A 197 17.58 -18.39 -14.15
C ASN A 197 17.67 -17.79 -15.58
N SER A 198 17.04 -18.43 -16.56
CA SER A 198 16.95 -17.92 -17.94
C SER A 198 15.70 -17.07 -18.21
N LEU A 199 14.77 -16.98 -17.25
CA LEU A 199 13.56 -16.19 -17.42
C LEU A 199 13.89 -14.70 -17.52
N THR A 200 13.21 -14.01 -18.44
CA THR A 200 13.30 -12.55 -18.54
C THR A 200 12.37 -11.88 -17.52
N GLY A 201 12.59 -10.59 -17.23
CA GLY A 201 11.68 -9.82 -16.38
C GLY A 201 10.25 -9.73 -16.93
N GLU A 202 10.09 -9.81 -18.26
CA GLU A 202 8.78 -9.91 -18.92
C GLU A 202 8.11 -11.25 -18.62
N GLU A 203 8.82 -12.37 -18.74
CA GLU A 203 8.28 -13.70 -18.45
C GLU A 203 7.87 -13.84 -16.99
N GLU A 204 8.67 -13.31 -16.06
CA GLU A 204 8.35 -13.32 -14.63
C GLU A 204 7.13 -12.47 -14.29
N ALA A 205 6.98 -11.30 -14.90
CA ALA A 205 5.81 -10.45 -14.71
C ALA A 205 4.54 -11.04 -15.36
N CYS A 206 4.70 -11.72 -16.51
CA CYS A 206 3.61 -12.40 -17.19
C CYS A 206 3.11 -13.60 -16.36
N LEU A 207 4.03 -14.37 -15.75
CA LEU A 207 3.70 -15.45 -14.81
C LEU A 207 2.95 -14.94 -13.56
N GLN A 208 3.38 -13.82 -12.99
CA GLN A 208 2.70 -13.18 -11.86
C GLN A 208 1.28 -12.72 -12.22
N LEU A 209 1.11 -12.10 -13.40
CA LEU A 209 -0.21 -11.74 -13.92
C LEU A 209 -1.10 -12.98 -14.13
N ALA A 210 -0.53 -14.07 -14.66
CA ALA A 210 -1.25 -15.33 -14.82
C ALA A 210 -1.68 -15.93 -13.49
N ALA A 211 -0.81 -15.88 -12.47
CA ALA A 211 -1.14 -16.32 -11.11
C ALA A 211 -2.28 -15.50 -10.50
N PHE A 212 -2.27 -14.18 -10.70
CA PHE A 212 -3.34 -13.30 -10.21
C PHE A 212 -4.69 -13.57 -10.91
N LEU A 213 -4.67 -13.83 -12.22
CA LEU A 213 -5.87 -14.07 -13.04
C LEU A 213 -6.27 -15.55 -13.14
N PHE A 214 -5.60 -16.46 -12.44
CA PHE A 214 -5.71 -17.90 -12.64
C PHE A 214 -7.16 -18.44 -12.55
N ARG A 215 -7.99 -17.81 -11.70
CA ARG A 215 -9.39 -18.18 -11.45
C ARG A 215 -10.42 -17.12 -11.90
N SER A 216 -9.99 -16.12 -12.68
CA SER A 216 -10.84 -15.03 -13.16
C SER A 216 -12.01 -15.45 -14.06
N GLY A 217 -11.94 -16.60 -14.71
CA GLY A 217 -12.98 -17.13 -15.61
C GLY A 217 -14.05 -17.97 -14.94
N ARG A 218 -14.11 -18.01 -13.59
CA ARG A 218 -15.14 -18.75 -12.86
C ARG A 218 -16.50 -18.06 -12.97
N THR A 219 -17.57 -18.85 -12.99
CA THR A 219 -18.96 -18.37 -12.99
C THR A 219 -19.74 -18.83 -11.77
N ASN A 220 -19.11 -19.64 -10.91
CA ASN A 220 -19.61 -20.30 -9.71
C ASN A 220 -18.43 -20.85 -8.88
N GLU A 221 -18.76 -21.45 -7.74
CA GLU A 221 -17.80 -22.17 -6.88
C GLU A 221 -17.67 -23.68 -7.16
N LEU A 222 -18.17 -24.17 -8.30
CA LEU A 222 -18.09 -25.60 -8.63
C LEU A 222 -16.65 -26.06 -8.89
N SER A 223 -16.42 -27.35 -8.69
CA SER A 223 -15.11 -27.97 -8.90
C SER A 223 -14.78 -28.09 -10.39
N TRP A 224 -13.51 -28.34 -10.74
CA TRP A 224 -13.08 -28.66 -12.11
C TRP A 224 -13.91 -29.79 -12.76
N ARG A 225 -14.37 -30.76 -11.96
CA ARG A 225 -15.14 -31.90 -12.46
C ARG A 225 -16.56 -31.49 -12.89
N ASP A 226 -17.10 -30.49 -12.23
CA ASP A 226 -18.48 -30.03 -12.42
C ASP A 226 -18.55 -28.85 -13.39
N ASP A 227 -17.48 -28.05 -13.49
CA ASP A 227 -17.28 -27.03 -14.51
C ASP A 227 -15.83 -27.07 -15.02
N ALA A 228 -15.59 -27.83 -16.09
CA ALA A 228 -14.27 -27.93 -16.73
C ALA A 228 -13.95 -26.71 -17.63
N THR A 229 -14.86 -25.75 -17.76
CA THR A 229 -14.72 -24.65 -18.74
C THR A 229 -14.09 -23.40 -18.13
N TYR A 230 -14.10 -23.23 -16.80
CA TYR A 230 -13.56 -22.01 -16.17
C TYR A 230 -12.05 -21.83 -16.43
N GLY A 231 -11.27 -22.92 -16.53
CA GLY A 231 -9.82 -22.83 -16.80
C GLY A 231 -9.56 -22.21 -18.17
N GLN A 232 -10.33 -22.63 -19.18
CA GLN A 232 -10.26 -22.11 -20.54
C GLN A 232 -10.75 -20.66 -20.62
N ARG A 233 -11.79 -20.29 -19.85
CA ARG A 233 -12.23 -18.89 -19.73
C ARG A 233 -11.16 -18.01 -19.10
N SER A 234 -10.56 -18.44 -17.99
CA SER A 234 -9.45 -17.71 -17.36
C SER A 234 -8.28 -17.52 -18.32
N ALA A 235 -7.95 -18.54 -19.12
CA ALA A 235 -6.89 -18.46 -20.13
C ALA A 235 -7.21 -17.41 -21.21
N ALA A 236 -8.46 -17.35 -21.70
CA ALA A 236 -8.90 -16.37 -22.68
C ALA A 236 -8.84 -14.94 -22.12
N ILE A 237 -9.32 -14.74 -20.88
CA ILE A 237 -9.22 -13.45 -20.16
C ILE A 237 -7.75 -13.03 -20.03
N PHE A 238 -6.89 -13.91 -19.52
CA PHE A 238 -5.46 -13.64 -19.38
C PHE A 238 -4.81 -13.28 -20.71
N LYS A 239 -5.09 -14.03 -21.77
CA LYS A 239 -4.50 -13.80 -23.09
C LYS A 239 -4.83 -12.41 -23.61
N GLN A 240 -6.11 -12.03 -23.57
CA GLN A 240 -6.52 -10.71 -24.05
C GLN A 240 -5.90 -9.60 -23.19
N VAL A 241 -5.99 -9.70 -21.85
CA VAL A 241 -5.42 -8.72 -20.93
C VAL A 241 -3.90 -8.58 -21.12
N ALA A 242 -3.17 -9.69 -21.25
CA ALA A 242 -1.72 -9.66 -21.42
C ALA A 242 -1.31 -9.04 -22.77
N ILE A 243 -2.03 -9.34 -23.85
CA ILE A 243 -1.77 -8.73 -25.17
C ILE A 243 -2.04 -7.23 -25.13
N ASP A 244 -3.12 -6.78 -24.51
CA ASP A 244 -3.46 -5.36 -24.38
C ASP A 244 -2.45 -4.57 -23.54
N LEU A 245 -1.84 -5.24 -22.56
CA LEU A 245 -0.73 -4.72 -21.76
C LEU A 245 0.59 -4.68 -22.56
N GLY A 246 0.67 -5.32 -23.72
CA GLY A 246 1.80 -5.30 -24.65
C GLY A 246 2.79 -6.47 -24.50
N PHE A 247 2.43 -7.52 -23.77
CA PHE A 247 3.31 -8.68 -23.60
C PHE A 247 3.55 -9.38 -24.94
N ASN A 248 4.72 -10.01 -25.09
CA ASN A 248 5.03 -10.83 -26.24
C ASN A 248 3.98 -11.95 -26.40
N THR A 249 3.31 -11.99 -27.55
CA THR A 249 2.21 -12.93 -27.82
C THR A 249 2.62 -14.40 -27.69
N ALA A 250 3.86 -14.76 -28.02
CA ALA A 250 4.33 -16.14 -27.90
C ALA A 250 4.52 -16.57 -26.43
N ILE A 251 4.95 -15.65 -25.55
CA ILE A 251 5.03 -15.89 -24.09
C ILE A 251 3.62 -16.05 -23.53
N VAL A 252 2.71 -15.15 -23.92
CA VAL A 252 1.29 -15.19 -23.50
C VAL A 252 0.65 -16.51 -23.90
N ASP A 253 0.81 -16.93 -25.16
CA ASP A 253 0.26 -18.19 -25.66
C ASP A 253 0.81 -19.39 -24.89
N LEU A 254 2.11 -19.39 -24.57
CA LEU A 254 2.72 -20.48 -23.78
C LEU A 254 2.15 -20.56 -22.36
N ILE A 255 2.03 -19.42 -21.66
CA ILE A 255 1.52 -19.39 -20.28
C ILE A 255 0.01 -19.68 -20.23
N ALA A 256 -0.75 -19.30 -21.25
CA ALA A 256 -2.18 -19.60 -21.33
C ALA A 256 -2.47 -21.11 -21.29
N LEU A 257 -1.55 -21.94 -21.81
CA LEU A 257 -1.65 -23.41 -21.74
C LEU A 257 -1.57 -23.96 -20.32
N CYS A 258 -1.07 -23.19 -19.35
CA CYS A 258 -0.90 -23.60 -17.95
C CYS A 258 -2.18 -23.44 -17.10
N PHE A 259 -3.21 -22.75 -17.62
CA PHE A 259 -4.45 -22.48 -16.87
C PHE A 259 -5.30 -23.73 -16.63
N ASP A 260 -5.07 -24.77 -17.43
CA ASP A 260 -5.58 -26.13 -17.19
C ASP A 260 -4.40 -27.10 -17.09
N TYR A 261 -3.84 -27.23 -15.89
CA TYR A 261 -2.74 -28.17 -15.62
C TYR A 261 -3.18 -29.65 -15.66
N HIS A 262 -4.45 -29.97 -15.94
CA HIS A 262 -4.88 -31.34 -16.24
C HIS A 262 -4.79 -31.66 -17.74
N SER A 263 -4.69 -30.64 -18.59
CA SER A 263 -4.59 -30.81 -20.04
C SER A 263 -3.21 -31.36 -20.44
N LYS A 264 -3.21 -32.27 -21.42
CA LYS A 264 -1.98 -32.69 -22.11
C LYS A 264 -1.76 -31.71 -23.27
N ASN A 265 -0.86 -30.76 -23.09
CA ASN A 265 -0.53 -29.76 -24.11
C ASN A 265 0.29 -30.39 -25.26
N GLU A 266 -0.37 -31.12 -26.16
CA GLU A 266 0.27 -31.84 -27.26
C GLU A 266 0.78 -30.93 -28.38
N HIS A 267 0.14 -29.76 -28.56
CA HIS A 267 0.48 -28.78 -29.58
C HIS A 267 1.07 -27.51 -28.93
N ILE A 268 2.38 -27.36 -29.03
CA ILE A 268 3.12 -26.21 -28.48
C ILE A 268 3.86 -25.54 -29.63
N THR A 269 3.70 -24.22 -29.76
CA THR A 269 4.50 -23.40 -30.67
C THR A 269 5.82 -23.04 -29.98
N PRO A 270 6.99 -23.27 -30.60
CA PRO A 270 8.27 -22.91 -29.98
C PRO A 270 8.37 -21.39 -29.79
N LEU A 271 8.92 -20.96 -28.66
CA LEU A 271 9.21 -19.54 -28.41
C LEU A 271 10.25 -19.02 -29.43
N PRO A 272 10.20 -17.74 -29.81
CA PRO A 272 11.20 -17.14 -30.71
C PRO A 272 12.62 -17.37 -30.17
N ASN A 273 13.53 -17.84 -31.03
CA ASN A 273 14.93 -18.15 -30.71
C ASN A 273 15.14 -19.25 -29.64
N HIS A 274 14.11 -20.05 -29.33
CA HIS A 274 14.23 -21.19 -28.42
C HIS A 274 14.09 -22.50 -29.19
N THR A 275 14.78 -23.54 -28.72
CA THR A 275 14.49 -24.91 -29.13
C THR A 275 13.14 -25.36 -28.56
N MET A 276 12.55 -26.40 -29.16
CA MET A 276 11.33 -27.01 -28.64
C MET A 276 11.52 -27.53 -27.20
N GLN A 277 12.71 -28.07 -26.89
CA GLN A 277 13.01 -28.57 -25.55
C GLN A 277 13.08 -27.46 -24.51
N GLU A 278 13.67 -26.31 -24.84
CA GLU A 278 13.69 -25.14 -23.96
C GLU A 278 12.28 -24.58 -23.74
N THR A 279 11.47 -24.53 -24.80
CA THR A 279 10.06 -24.11 -24.71
C THR A 279 9.27 -25.03 -23.78
N ARG A 280 9.41 -26.35 -23.93
CA ARG A 280 8.79 -27.34 -23.02
C ARG A 280 9.26 -27.18 -21.58
N SER A 281 10.56 -26.97 -21.37
CA SER A 281 11.10 -26.77 -20.02
C SER A 281 10.51 -25.53 -19.35
N LYS A 282 10.29 -24.44 -20.11
CA LYS A 282 9.58 -23.24 -19.62
C LYS A 282 8.11 -23.53 -19.30
N LEU A 283 7.40 -24.23 -20.19
CA LEU A 283 6.01 -24.64 -19.97
C LEU A 283 5.85 -25.47 -18.69
N ASP A 284 6.70 -26.48 -18.51
CA ASP A 284 6.69 -27.37 -17.35
C ASP A 284 6.96 -26.59 -16.06
N LEU A 285 7.92 -25.65 -16.10
CA LEU A 285 8.23 -24.77 -14.98
C LEU A 285 7.04 -23.86 -14.61
N PHE A 286 6.44 -23.18 -15.59
CA PHE A 286 5.27 -22.31 -15.36
C PHE A 286 4.09 -23.10 -14.80
N THR A 287 3.82 -24.29 -15.36
CA THR A 287 2.77 -25.20 -14.89
C THR A 287 3.01 -25.59 -13.44
N SER A 288 4.24 -25.98 -13.10
CA SER A 288 4.61 -26.37 -11.74
C SER A 288 4.41 -25.22 -10.74
N ILE A 289 4.86 -24.01 -11.09
CA ILE A 289 4.74 -22.83 -10.21
C ILE A 289 3.26 -22.45 -9.98
N LEU A 290 2.43 -22.42 -11.03
CA LEU A 290 1.00 -22.09 -10.90
C LEU A 290 0.23 -23.17 -10.14
N LYS A 291 0.59 -24.44 -10.33
CA LYS A 291 0.01 -25.54 -9.57
C LYS A 291 0.41 -25.45 -8.09
N LEU A 292 1.70 -25.30 -7.80
CA LEU A 292 2.21 -25.16 -6.44
C LEU A 292 1.59 -23.98 -5.69
N SER A 293 1.45 -22.82 -6.36
CA SER A 293 0.82 -21.64 -5.76
C SER A 293 -0.67 -21.86 -5.47
N HIS A 294 -1.39 -22.52 -6.38
CA HIS A 294 -2.81 -22.87 -6.19
C HIS A 294 -3.01 -23.86 -5.04
N GLU A 295 -2.29 -24.98 -5.06
CA GLU A 295 -2.37 -26.02 -4.03
C GLU A 295 -2.00 -25.49 -2.64
N SER A 296 -0.98 -24.64 -2.55
CA SER A 296 -0.60 -24.04 -1.27
C SER A 296 -1.72 -23.18 -0.67
N ASP A 297 -2.48 -22.47 -1.51
CA ASP A 297 -3.56 -21.61 -1.03
C ASP A 297 -4.75 -22.42 -0.50
N LEU A 298 -4.94 -23.67 -0.95
CA LEU A 298 -6.05 -24.54 -0.50
C LEU A 298 -6.00 -24.87 0.99
N ILE A 299 -4.88 -24.60 1.65
CA ILE A 299 -4.73 -24.74 3.11
C ILE A 299 -5.77 -23.95 3.92
N ARG A 300 -6.39 -22.94 3.30
CA ARG A 300 -7.45 -22.12 3.88
C ARG A 300 -8.82 -22.83 3.96
N VAL A 301 -9.09 -23.74 3.03
CA VAL A 301 -10.41 -24.39 2.84
C VAL A 301 -10.36 -25.91 3.00
N ASN A 302 -9.18 -26.52 3.08
CA ASN A 302 -9.04 -27.95 3.18
C ASN A 302 -9.46 -28.45 4.58
N MET A 303 -10.66 -29.03 4.68
CA MET A 303 -11.20 -29.61 5.92
C MET A 303 -10.62 -30.99 6.24
N ASP A 304 -9.91 -31.56 5.26
CA ASP A 304 -9.37 -32.89 5.24
C ASP A 304 -7.99 -32.96 5.97
N GLY A 305 -7.48 -31.80 6.41
CA GLY A 305 -6.34 -31.64 7.29
C GLY A 305 -5.03 -31.29 6.58
N TYR A 306 -4.08 -30.71 7.34
CA TYR A 306 -2.77 -30.26 6.84
C TYR A 306 -2.01 -31.31 6.02
N ALA A 307 -2.01 -32.58 6.44
CA ALA A 307 -1.26 -33.65 5.78
C ALA A 307 -1.72 -33.89 4.34
N LYS A 308 -3.03 -33.95 4.10
CA LYS A 308 -3.59 -34.16 2.76
C LYS A 308 -3.29 -33.00 1.82
N GLN A 309 -3.17 -31.77 2.32
CA GLN A 309 -2.77 -30.63 1.50
C GLN A 309 -1.27 -30.62 1.19
N ARG A 310 -0.46 -31.16 2.10
CA ARG A 310 1.00 -31.18 1.98
C ARG A 310 1.50 -32.16 0.91
N GLU A 311 0.87 -33.33 0.80
CA GLU A 311 1.25 -34.38 -0.16
C GLU A 311 1.35 -33.90 -1.63
N PRO A 312 0.34 -33.22 -2.22
CA PRO A 312 0.43 -32.76 -3.61
C PRO A 312 1.52 -31.70 -3.81
N ILE A 313 1.84 -30.92 -2.78
CA ILE A 313 2.91 -29.91 -2.81
C ILE A 313 4.28 -30.60 -2.81
N VAL A 314 4.47 -31.58 -1.92
CA VAL A 314 5.71 -32.38 -1.85
C VAL A 314 5.96 -33.09 -3.18
N ALA A 315 4.94 -33.78 -3.72
CA ALA A 315 5.07 -34.52 -4.98
C ALA A 315 5.39 -33.62 -6.18
N GLU A 316 4.96 -32.36 -6.17
CA GLU A 316 5.30 -31.40 -7.22
C GLU A 316 6.68 -30.76 -6.99
N LEU A 317 7.05 -30.48 -5.73
CA LEU A 317 8.39 -29.99 -5.37
C LEU A 317 9.49 -31.01 -5.71
N GLU A 318 9.26 -32.31 -5.51
CA GLU A 318 10.20 -33.37 -5.90
C GLU A 318 10.54 -33.37 -7.40
N LYS A 319 9.64 -32.84 -8.25
CA LYS A 319 9.89 -32.73 -9.70
C LYS A 319 10.78 -31.54 -10.06
N VAL A 320 10.76 -30.49 -9.24
CA VAL A 320 11.42 -29.21 -9.56
C VAL A 320 12.66 -28.95 -8.72
N LEU A 321 12.79 -29.53 -7.53
CA LEU A 321 13.96 -29.34 -6.67
C LEU A 321 15.03 -30.41 -6.91
N GLY A 322 16.28 -30.11 -6.52
CA GLY A 322 17.38 -31.07 -6.56
C GLY A 322 17.26 -32.14 -5.47
N GLU A 323 17.83 -33.33 -5.69
CA GLU A 323 17.76 -34.49 -4.78
C GLU A 323 18.30 -34.21 -3.36
N GLU A 324 19.18 -33.22 -3.21
CA GLU A 324 19.75 -32.83 -1.91
C GLU A 324 18.81 -31.93 -1.08
N SER A 325 17.68 -31.47 -1.65
CA SER A 325 16.74 -30.56 -0.99
C SER A 325 15.87 -31.31 0.02
N ASP A 326 15.71 -30.76 1.22
CA ASP A 326 14.71 -31.25 2.17
C ASP A 326 13.30 -30.79 1.77
N VAL A 327 12.75 -31.47 0.77
CA VAL A 327 11.43 -31.14 0.17
C VAL A 327 10.33 -31.10 1.24
N ALA A 328 10.41 -31.99 2.22
CA ALA A 328 9.46 -32.06 3.33
C ALA A 328 9.46 -30.76 4.14
N SER A 329 10.62 -30.34 4.65
CA SER A 329 10.74 -29.10 5.42
C SER A 329 10.42 -27.86 4.59
N VAL A 330 10.78 -27.85 3.31
CA VAL A 330 10.47 -26.76 2.37
C VAL A 330 8.96 -26.62 2.16
N ALA A 331 8.25 -27.73 1.94
CA ALA A 331 6.79 -27.73 1.83
C ALA A 331 6.13 -27.19 3.12
N ASP A 332 6.63 -27.58 4.29
CA ASP A 332 6.11 -27.13 5.58
C ASP A 332 6.31 -25.62 5.82
N ALA A 333 7.42 -25.06 5.34
CA ALA A 333 7.70 -23.64 5.43
C ALA A 333 6.85 -22.81 4.45
N LEU A 334 6.62 -23.33 3.23
CA LEU A 334 5.76 -22.66 2.25
C LEU A 334 4.28 -22.72 2.63
N LEU A 335 3.81 -23.81 3.23
CA LEU A 335 2.47 -23.89 3.81
C LEU A 335 2.29 -22.97 5.01
N LEU A 336 3.32 -22.81 5.85
CA LEU A 336 3.31 -21.81 6.92
C LEU A 336 3.18 -20.40 6.34
N TYR A 337 3.96 -20.08 5.29
CA TYR A 337 3.87 -18.80 4.59
C TYR A 337 2.50 -18.58 3.94
N ALA A 338 1.92 -19.60 3.28
CA ALA A 338 0.55 -19.54 2.77
C ALA A 338 -0.47 -19.26 3.88
N GLY A 339 -0.30 -19.88 5.06
CA GLY A 339 -1.10 -19.59 6.26
C GLY A 339 -0.97 -18.13 6.74
N GLN A 340 0.24 -17.57 6.76
CA GLN A 340 0.47 -16.16 7.10
C GLN A 340 -0.21 -15.22 6.09
N LEU A 341 -0.11 -15.52 4.79
CA LEU A 341 -0.82 -14.79 3.74
C LEU A 341 -2.34 -14.87 3.92
N CYS A 342 -2.88 -16.04 4.29
CA CYS A 342 -4.30 -16.21 4.58
C CYS A 342 -4.75 -15.31 5.74
N ALA A 343 -3.99 -15.31 6.85
CA ALA A 343 -4.30 -14.47 8.00
C ALA A 343 -4.33 -12.98 7.62
N GLU A 344 -3.32 -12.49 6.89
CA GLU A 344 -3.20 -11.08 6.51
C GLU A 344 -4.22 -10.62 5.46
N THR A 345 -4.72 -11.54 4.65
CA THR A 345 -5.80 -11.29 3.69
C THR A 345 -7.19 -11.62 4.24
N GLY A 346 -7.29 -12.02 5.51
CA GLY A 346 -8.55 -12.30 6.19
C GLY A 346 -9.21 -13.63 5.81
N ALA A 347 -8.52 -14.50 5.07
CA ALA A 347 -9.00 -15.84 4.76
C ALA A 347 -8.99 -16.75 5.99
N PRO A 348 -9.88 -17.77 6.05
CA PRO A 348 -9.86 -18.77 7.10
C PRO A 348 -8.58 -19.61 7.05
N ILE A 349 -8.22 -20.21 8.19
CA ILE A 349 -7.26 -21.32 8.25
C ILE A 349 -7.95 -22.41 9.04
N THR A 350 -8.43 -23.46 8.38
CA THR A 350 -9.28 -24.50 8.99
C THR A 350 -8.51 -25.43 9.92
N ASP A 351 -7.24 -25.72 9.61
CA ASP A 351 -6.37 -26.58 10.41
C ASP A 351 -5.89 -25.89 11.69
N SER A 352 -6.11 -26.50 12.86
CA SER A 352 -5.76 -25.92 14.16
C SER A 352 -4.26 -25.84 14.40
N SER A 353 -3.50 -26.87 14.02
CA SER A 353 -2.05 -26.91 14.18
C SER A 353 -1.37 -25.81 13.37
N LEU A 354 -1.81 -25.63 12.13
CA LEU A 354 -1.31 -24.54 11.30
C LEU A 354 -1.69 -23.16 11.87
N ARG A 355 -2.92 -22.97 12.36
CA ARG A 355 -3.31 -21.72 13.03
C ARG A 355 -2.39 -21.37 14.18
N GLU A 356 -2.08 -22.35 15.04
CA GLU A 356 -1.17 -22.18 16.17
C GLU A 356 0.24 -21.81 15.71
N ARG A 357 0.77 -22.50 14.69
CA ARG A 357 2.09 -22.19 14.10
C ARG A 357 2.14 -20.79 13.49
N VAL A 358 1.08 -20.36 12.78
CA VAL A 358 1.00 -19.00 12.23
C VAL A 358 0.94 -17.97 13.36
N ALA A 359 0.10 -18.17 14.38
CA ALA A 359 0.01 -17.28 15.54
C ALA A 359 1.35 -17.18 16.27
N GLN A 360 2.05 -18.31 16.49
CA GLN A 360 3.38 -18.34 17.07
C GLN A 360 4.37 -17.54 16.21
N SER A 361 4.38 -17.76 14.90
CA SER A 361 5.27 -17.03 13.99
C SER A 361 5.06 -15.51 14.08
N PHE A 362 3.82 -15.04 14.20
CA PHE A 362 3.53 -13.62 14.38
C PHE A 362 3.92 -13.08 15.75
N ASN A 363 3.90 -13.92 16.80
CA ASN A 363 4.37 -13.52 18.13
C ASN A 363 5.90 -13.45 18.22
N GLU A 364 6.60 -14.21 17.38
CA GLU A 364 8.06 -14.15 17.25
C GLU A 364 8.52 -12.93 16.44
N LEU A 365 7.67 -12.41 15.55
CA LEU A 365 7.92 -11.14 14.86
C LEU A 365 7.80 -9.95 15.83
N LYS A 366 8.76 -9.01 15.74
CA LYS A 366 8.73 -7.73 16.46
C LYS A 366 7.92 -6.65 15.73
N THR A 367 6.93 -7.04 14.95
CA THR A 367 6.13 -6.13 14.12
C THR A 367 4.75 -5.88 14.72
N THR A 368 3.95 -5.04 14.07
CA THR A 368 2.53 -4.78 14.40
C THR A 368 1.65 -6.04 14.34
N ARG A 369 2.18 -7.17 13.83
CA ARG A 369 1.51 -8.47 13.76
C ARG A 369 1.47 -9.21 15.10
N LYS A 370 2.23 -8.77 16.09
CA LYS A 370 2.25 -9.40 17.42
C LYS A 370 0.85 -9.42 18.04
N GLY A 371 0.38 -10.61 18.39
CA GLY A 371 -0.97 -10.83 18.93
C GLY A 371 -2.06 -11.01 17.88
N MET A 372 -1.72 -11.06 16.58
CA MET A 372 -2.65 -11.48 15.54
C MET A 372 -2.96 -12.97 15.70
N ASN A 373 -4.24 -13.29 15.91
CA ASN A 373 -4.71 -14.67 16.04
C ASN A 373 -5.51 -15.04 14.78
N PRO A 374 -4.99 -15.94 13.93
CA PRO A 374 -5.73 -16.45 12.78
C PRO A 374 -7.03 -17.14 13.19
N SER A 375 -8.10 -16.92 12.43
CA SER A 375 -9.42 -17.47 12.72
C SER A 375 -9.77 -18.65 11.83
N MET A 376 -10.47 -19.64 12.37
CA MET A 376 -11.06 -20.74 11.62
C MET A 376 -12.09 -20.26 10.58
N THR A 377 -12.76 -19.14 10.86
CA THR A 377 -13.75 -18.53 9.95
C THR A 377 -13.19 -17.35 9.17
N GLY A 378 -11.89 -17.06 9.33
CA GLY A 378 -11.25 -15.87 8.76
C GLY A 378 -11.66 -14.57 9.44
N ASN A 379 -11.14 -13.46 8.92
CA ASN A 379 -11.52 -12.09 9.30
C ASN A 379 -12.19 -11.41 8.10
N GLN A 380 -13.51 -11.42 8.09
CA GLN A 380 -14.31 -10.92 6.97
C GLN A 380 -14.15 -9.42 6.73
N VAL A 381 -13.81 -8.63 7.76
CA VAL A 381 -13.50 -7.20 7.59
C VAL A 381 -12.20 -7.03 6.83
N ILE A 382 -11.17 -7.80 7.19
CA ILE A 382 -9.89 -7.78 6.48
C ILE A 382 -10.08 -8.31 5.05
N ALA A 383 -10.84 -9.39 4.85
CA ALA A 383 -11.09 -9.95 3.53
C ALA A 383 -11.81 -8.95 2.60
N ALA A 384 -12.87 -8.29 3.09
CA ALA A 384 -13.59 -7.27 2.33
C ALA A 384 -12.66 -6.09 1.94
N LYS A 385 -11.84 -5.62 2.89
CA LYS A 385 -10.83 -4.59 2.61
C LYS A 385 -9.79 -5.08 1.62
N SER A 386 -9.26 -6.28 1.79
CA SER A 386 -8.17 -6.79 0.94
C SER A 386 -8.58 -7.03 -0.51
N ALA A 387 -9.86 -7.32 -0.76
CA ALA A 387 -10.40 -7.40 -2.10
C ALA A 387 -10.58 -6.02 -2.78
N ASN A 388 -10.69 -4.94 -2.00
CA ASN A 388 -11.01 -3.60 -2.52
C ASN A 388 -9.84 -2.60 -2.39
N GLU A 389 -8.84 -2.90 -1.55
CA GLU A 389 -7.70 -2.05 -1.22
C GLU A 389 -6.38 -2.78 -1.52
N LEU A 390 -6.13 -3.06 -2.81
CA LEU A 390 -5.02 -3.94 -3.22
C LEU A 390 -3.67 -3.35 -2.86
N ARG A 391 -3.51 -2.04 -3.04
CA ARG A 391 -2.27 -1.34 -2.69
C ARG A 391 -1.92 -1.58 -1.21
N GLN A 392 -2.82 -1.22 -0.28
CA GLN A 392 -2.59 -1.44 1.16
C GLN A 392 -2.34 -2.92 1.48
N THR A 393 -3.04 -3.83 0.81
CA THR A 393 -2.86 -5.28 1.02
C THR A 393 -1.47 -5.73 0.58
N TYR A 394 -1.03 -5.38 -0.61
CA TYR A 394 0.31 -5.73 -1.09
C TYR A 394 1.42 -5.18 -0.20
N TYR A 395 1.29 -3.93 0.28
CA TYR A 395 2.23 -3.33 1.22
C TYR A 395 2.30 -4.10 2.54
N ARG A 396 1.14 -4.48 3.08
CA ARG A 396 1.07 -5.29 4.31
C ARG A 396 1.75 -6.66 4.18
N LEU A 397 1.72 -7.22 2.97
CA LEU A 397 2.33 -8.51 2.64
C LEU A 397 3.81 -8.41 2.24
N LEU A 398 4.41 -7.22 2.15
CA LEU A 398 5.83 -7.09 1.77
C LEU A 398 6.78 -7.65 2.82
N GLU A 399 6.41 -7.55 4.09
CA GLU A 399 7.23 -7.98 5.22
C GLU A 399 7.11 -9.47 5.53
N LEU A 400 6.26 -10.20 4.79
CA LEU A 400 6.15 -11.65 4.91
C LEU A 400 7.07 -12.32 3.90
N SER A 401 7.89 -13.25 4.37
CA SER A 401 8.73 -14.11 3.56
C SER A 401 8.73 -15.53 4.13
N PRO A 402 8.82 -16.57 3.28
CA PRO A 402 8.88 -17.94 3.78
C PRO A 402 10.23 -18.18 4.48
N ALA A 403 10.19 -18.93 5.59
CA ALA A 403 11.36 -19.15 6.46
C ALA A 403 12.57 -19.82 5.78
N ILE A 404 12.38 -20.41 4.61
CA ILE A 404 13.45 -20.99 3.77
C ILE A 404 14.38 -19.95 3.15
N PHE A 405 14.06 -18.66 3.25
CA PHE A 405 14.95 -17.56 2.90
C PHE A 405 15.39 -16.78 4.15
N PRO A 406 16.22 -17.38 5.04
CA PRO A 406 16.73 -16.67 6.21
C PRO A 406 17.53 -15.44 5.75
N GLY A 407 17.10 -14.25 6.17
CA GLY A 407 17.73 -12.98 5.78
C GLY A 407 17.17 -12.34 4.50
N PHE A 408 16.07 -12.86 3.93
CA PHE A 408 15.32 -12.12 2.90
C PHE A 408 14.62 -10.91 3.54
N THR A 409 15.37 -9.82 3.68
CA THR A 409 14.80 -8.48 3.65
C THR A 409 14.40 -8.22 2.21
N SER A 410 13.16 -7.79 1.95
CA SER A 410 12.84 -7.26 0.61
C SER A 410 13.87 -6.20 0.22
N ALA A 411 13.96 -5.87 -1.07
CA ALA A 411 14.85 -4.82 -1.61
C ALA A 411 14.50 -3.38 -1.11
N THR A 412 14.07 -3.26 0.14
CA THR A 412 13.48 -2.11 0.81
C THR A 412 14.42 -1.45 1.81
N ALA A 413 15.60 -2.02 2.04
CA ALA A 413 16.68 -1.33 2.75
C ALA A 413 17.83 -1.15 1.75
N LEU A 414 17.95 0.08 1.26
CA LEU A 414 18.94 0.50 0.27
C LEU A 414 19.86 1.52 0.92
N TRP A 415 21.13 1.22 1.20
CA TRP A 415 22.07 2.29 1.55
C TRP A 415 22.87 2.71 0.31
N ILE A 416 23.21 4.00 0.24
CA ILE A 416 24.05 4.54 -0.81
C ILE A 416 25.43 4.76 -0.21
N GLU A 417 26.45 4.16 -0.79
CA GLU A 417 27.84 4.47 -0.50
C GLU A 417 28.37 5.39 -1.59
N SER A 418 29.00 6.49 -1.18
CA SER A 418 29.67 7.43 -2.06
C SER A 418 31.14 7.49 -1.68
N ASP A 419 32.01 7.47 -2.68
CA ASP A 419 33.47 7.67 -2.52
C ASP A 419 33.80 9.00 -1.80
N GLU A 420 32.87 9.95 -1.73
CA GLU A 420 33.04 11.23 -1.01
C GLU A 420 32.80 11.10 0.52
N HIS A 421 32.16 10.02 0.99
CA HIS A 421 31.81 9.79 2.39
C HIS A 421 32.42 8.52 2.99
N THR A 422 32.91 7.58 2.16
CA THR A 422 33.87 6.59 2.63
C THR A 422 35.19 7.31 2.87
N TYR A 423 35.49 7.57 4.14
CA TYR A 423 36.86 7.85 4.57
C TYR A 423 37.70 6.60 4.31
N SER A 424 38.04 6.34 3.04
CA SER A 424 38.91 5.23 2.68
C SER A 424 40.32 5.58 3.13
N THR A 425 40.84 4.67 3.94
CA THR A 425 42.17 4.67 4.50
C THR A 425 43.21 4.53 3.39
N GLU A 426 43.91 5.61 3.05
CA GLU A 426 45.26 5.51 2.52
C GLU A 426 46.19 6.38 3.38
N ASP A 427 46.74 5.76 4.42
CA ASP A 427 48.17 5.79 4.77
C ASP A 427 48.37 5.28 6.20
N GLY A 428 48.68 3.99 6.33
CA GLY A 428 48.98 3.42 7.64
C GLY A 428 49.37 1.96 7.61
N THR A 429 50.68 1.72 7.53
CA THR A 429 51.38 0.45 7.84
C THR A 429 51.51 -0.61 6.74
N SER A 430 52.60 -0.50 5.97
CA SER A 430 53.58 -1.60 5.81
C SER A 430 54.84 -1.09 5.09
N SER A 431 55.59 -0.25 5.77
CA SER A 431 57.03 -0.16 5.55
C SER A 431 57.69 -1.36 6.23
N LEU A 432 58.10 -2.37 5.45
CA LEU A 432 59.30 -3.18 5.70
C LEU A 432 59.64 -4.06 4.46
N LYS A 433 60.57 -3.52 3.66
CA LYS A 433 61.59 -4.21 2.82
C LYS A 433 61.13 -5.06 1.62
N LYS A 434 61.30 -4.52 0.41
CA LYS A 434 62.52 -4.73 -0.40
C LYS A 434 62.52 -3.84 -1.65
N GLU A 435 63.65 -3.16 -1.84
CA GLU A 435 64.02 -2.39 -3.02
C GLU A 435 63.95 -3.22 -4.30
N LYS A 436 63.43 -2.62 -5.38
CA LYS A 436 64.22 -2.42 -6.60
C LYS A 436 63.61 -1.33 -7.48
N GLU A 437 64.51 -0.45 -7.87
CA GLU A 437 64.39 0.74 -8.71
C GLU A 437 63.55 0.51 -9.98
N SER A 438 62.70 1.48 -10.34
CA SER A 438 62.97 2.31 -11.54
C SER A 438 61.86 3.33 -11.83
N VAL A 439 62.32 4.48 -12.32
CA VAL A 439 61.65 5.58 -13.02
C VAL A 439 60.74 6.51 -12.20
N GLN A 440 61.32 7.67 -11.84
CA GLN A 440 60.61 8.92 -11.60
C GLN A 440 59.95 9.37 -12.90
N GLU A 441 58.64 9.18 -12.99
CA GLU A 441 57.78 10.09 -13.76
C GLU A 441 57.16 11.09 -12.80
N GLU A 442 57.22 12.38 -13.18
CA GLU A 442 56.62 13.50 -12.49
C GLU A 442 55.15 13.21 -12.19
N ARG A 443 54.86 12.83 -10.94
CA ARG A 443 53.50 12.84 -10.42
C ARG A 443 53.06 14.30 -10.27
N THR A 444 52.31 14.78 -11.26
CA THR A 444 51.30 15.81 -11.00
C THR A 444 50.43 15.34 -9.82
N PRO A 445 49.96 16.25 -8.95
CA PRO A 445 49.03 15.87 -7.90
C PRO A 445 47.82 15.26 -8.60
N PHE A 446 47.56 13.98 -8.34
CA PHE A 446 46.45 13.23 -8.88
C PHE A 446 45.18 14.08 -8.78
N GLN A 447 44.60 14.42 -9.94
CA GLN A 447 43.21 14.83 -10.03
C GLN A 447 42.40 13.73 -9.35
N ARG A 448 41.82 14.03 -8.18
CA ARG A 448 40.77 13.20 -7.60
C ARG A 448 39.70 13.03 -8.66
N SER A 449 39.46 11.78 -9.04
CA SER A 449 38.36 11.40 -9.91
C SER A 449 37.06 11.76 -9.21
N THR A 450 36.45 12.90 -9.55
CA THR A 450 35.10 13.28 -9.13
C THR A 450 34.05 12.52 -9.97
N THR A 451 34.21 11.20 -10.14
CA THR A 451 33.29 10.42 -10.98
C THR A 451 32.01 10.01 -10.27
N GLY A 452 31.86 10.26 -8.96
CA GLY A 452 30.57 10.13 -8.27
C GLY A 452 29.92 8.76 -8.48
N HIS A 453 30.70 7.68 -8.34
CA HIS A 453 30.15 6.34 -8.39
C HIS A 453 29.42 6.06 -7.08
N PHE A 454 28.09 6.07 -7.14
CA PHE A 454 27.24 5.65 -6.04
C PHE A 454 27.09 4.13 -6.08
N LEU A 455 27.50 3.45 -5.02
CA LEU A 455 27.17 2.04 -4.82
C LEU A 455 25.89 1.98 -4.00
N ILE A 456 24.80 1.55 -4.62
CA ILE A 456 23.58 1.24 -3.89
C ILE A 456 23.79 -0.19 -3.38
N TRP A 457 23.43 -0.45 -2.12
CA TRP A 457 23.52 -1.77 -1.46
C TRP A 457 22.16 -2.22 -0.94
N GLY A 458 21.77 -3.47 -1.21
CA GLY A 458 20.61 -4.10 -0.55
C GLY A 458 21.08 -4.82 0.71
N HIS A 459 20.27 -4.83 1.77
CA HIS A 459 20.65 -5.45 3.05
C HIS A 459 20.91 -6.97 3.01
N SER A 460 20.61 -7.66 1.91
CA SER A 460 20.92 -9.09 1.72
C SER A 460 22.05 -9.27 0.69
N ASP A 461 23.25 -9.55 1.18
CA ASP A 461 24.42 -10.13 0.49
C ASP A 461 24.75 -9.68 -0.95
N THR A 462 25.71 -8.75 -1.04
CA THR A 462 26.78 -8.53 -2.06
C THR A 462 26.51 -8.62 -3.57
N ASN A 463 25.35 -9.03 -4.09
CA ASN A 463 25.17 -9.16 -5.53
C ASN A 463 23.83 -8.62 -6.04
N LYS A 464 23.95 -7.46 -6.69
CA LYS A 464 22.99 -6.75 -7.55
C LYS A 464 21.73 -6.18 -6.89
N ILE A 465 21.49 -4.93 -7.26
CA ILE A 465 20.30 -4.16 -6.92
C ILE A 465 19.45 -3.95 -8.15
N LEU A 466 18.15 -4.14 -7.96
CA LEU A 466 17.13 -3.59 -8.84
C LEU A 466 17.08 -2.08 -8.62
N MET A 467 17.70 -1.32 -9.54
CA MET A 467 17.55 0.13 -9.61
C MET A 467 16.06 0.44 -9.77
N LYS A 468 15.49 1.26 -8.89
CA LYS A 468 14.11 1.74 -9.07
C LYS A 468 14.10 2.81 -10.17
N ASP A 469 13.03 2.88 -10.96
CA ASP A 469 12.95 3.73 -12.17
C ASP A 469 13.20 5.23 -11.94
N SER A 470 13.00 5.72 -10.71
CA SER A 470 13.23 7.11 -10.33
C SER A 470 14.68 7.42 -9.90
N TRP A 471 15.54 6.41 -9.75
CA TRP A 471 16.93 6.53 -9.28
C TRP A 471 17.90 6.54 -10.46
N THR A 472 17.74 7.54 -11.32
CA THR A 472 18.69 7.80 -12.40
C THR A 472 19.97 8.41 -11.85
N PRO A 473 21.15 8.23 -12.49
CA PRO A 473 22.37 8.92 -12.09
C PRO A 473 22.18 10.43 -11.94
N GLN A 474 21.36 11.04 -12.81
CA GLN A 474 21.02 12.47 -12.76
C GLN A 474 20.24 12.83 -11.49
N SER A 475 19.28 11.99 -11.08
CA SER A 475 18.51 12.23 -9.85
C SER A 475 19.38 12.10 -8.60
N ILE A 476 20.28 11.11 -8.55
CA ILE A 476 21.20 10.91 -7.41
C ILE A 476 22.22 12.05 -7.33
N GLN A 477 22.77 12.49 -8.47
CA GLN A 477 23.65 13.66 -8.55
C GLN A 477 22.96 14.98 -8.14
N ALA A 478 21.63 15.00 -8.14
CA ALA A 478 20.87 16.17 -7.70
C ALA A 478 20.64 16.19 -6.17
N ILE A 479 21.15 15.20 -5.43
CA ILE A 479 21.25 15.32 -3.97
C ILE A 479 22.33 16.37 -3.63
N PRO A 480 22.05 17.28 -2.69
CA PRO A 480 22.92 18.37 -2.25
C PRO A 480 24.13 17.88 -1.40
N THR A 481 24.83 16.84 -1.85
CA THR A 481 25.86 16.13 -1.08
C THR A 481 26.97 17.05 -0.60
N LYS A 482 27.60 17.74 -1.56
CA LYS A 482 28.72 18.64 -1.28
C LYS A 482 28.37 19.73 -0.27
N PRO A 483 27.30 20.54 -0.47
CA PRO A 483 26.96 21.58 0.51
C PRO A 483 26.62 21.00 1.88
N CYS A 484 25.93 19.85 1.96
CA CYS A 484 25.67 19.19 3.24
C CYS A 484 26.97 18.83 3.98
N ILE A 485 27.93 18.20 3.30
CA ILE A 485 29.23 17.81 3.86
C ILE A 485 30.04 19.02 4.31
N GLU A 486 30.07 20.08 3.50
CA GLU A 486 30.80 21.31 3.83
C GLU A 486 30.25 21.95 5.11
N GLU A 487 28.92 21.97 5.29
CA GLU A 487 28.26 22.44 6.52
C GLU A 487 28.58 21.55 7.72
N GLU A 488 28.60 20.22 7.55
CA GLU A 488 28.99 19.28 8.60
C GLU A 488 30.41 19.54 9.12
N LEU A 489 31.36 19.65 8.20
CA LEU A 489 32.78 19.83 8.54
C LEU A 489 33.04 21.15 9.27
N GLN A 490 32.31 22.21 8.93
CA GLN A 490 32.44 23.51 9.59
C GLN A 490 32.05 23.48 11.08
N LEU A 491 31.15 22.58 11.47
CA LEU A 491 30.58 22.55 12.82
C LEU A 491 30.86 21.24 13.58
N ALA A 492 31.63 20.31 13.01
CA ALA A 492 31.83 18.96 13.54
C ALA A 492 32.30 18.91 15.00
N GLU A 493 33.10 19.89 15.44
CA GLU A 493 33.62 19.96 16.82
C GLU A 493 32.56 20.36 17.85
N THR A 494 31.45 20.95 17.43
CA THR A 494 30.44 21.56 18.33
C THR A 494 29.02 21.05 18.08
N HIS A 495 28.76 20.51 16.90
CA HIS A 495 27.45 20.03 16.47
C HIS A 495 27.54 18.63 15.86
N VAL A 496 26.40 17.95 15.81
CA VAL A 496 26.17 16.79 14.95
C VAL A 496 25.07 17.12 13.95
N SER A 497 25.20 16.60 12.73
CA SER A 497 24.14 16.70 11.73
C SER A 497 23.25 15.46 11.78
N ILE A 498 21.98 15.65 11.48
CA ILE A 498 21.00 14.61 11.16
C ILE A 498 20.06 15.13 10.07
N TYR A 499 19.44 14.21 9.35
CA TYR A 499 18.73 14.52 8.11
C TYR A 499 17.28 14.07 8.16
N HIS A 500 16.36 14.91 7.71
CA HIS A 500 14.96 14.54 7.52
C HIS A 500 14.56 14.89 6.09
N ALA A 501 14.05 13.92 5.34
CA ALA A 501 13.46 14.18 4.03
C ALA A 501 11.95 14.36 4.17
N THR A 502 11.39 15.32 3.46
CA THR A 502 9.95 15.57 3.44
C THR A 502 9.45 15.88 2.04
N THR A 503 8.14 15.74 1.82
CA THR A 503 7.51 16.11 0.55
C THR A 503 7.53 17.63 0.34
N LYS A 504 7.45 18.04 -0.93
CA LYS A 504 7.28 19.44 -1.32
C LYS A 504 6.03 20.07 -0.70
N ALA A 505 4.94 19.32 -0.59
CA ALA A 505 3.70 19.81 -0.03
C ALA A 505 3.82 20.10 1.49
N SER A 506 4.48 19.22 2.24
CA SER A 506 4.82 19.48 3.65
C SER A 506 5.74 20.68 3.80
N TYR A 507 6.71 20.87 2.90
CA TYR A 507 7.57 22.05 2.90
C TYR A 507 6.80 23.35 2.58
N ALA A 508 5.88 23.33 1.63
CA ALA A 508 5.03 24.49 1.35
C ALA A 508 4.13 24.84 2.55
N LEU A 509 3.64 23.82 3.27
CA LEU A 509 2.83 24.05 4.47
C LEU A 509 3.68 24.57 5.62
N ASP A 510 4.92 24.11 5.73
CA ASP A 510 5.92 24.66 6.66
C ASP A 510 6.16 26.16 6.39
N LEU A 511 6.40 26.53 5.13
CA LEU A 511 6.54 27.94 4.71
C LEU A 511 5.28 28.76 5.03
N PHE A 512 4.09 28.19 4.84
CA PHE A 512 2.83 28.84 5.16
C PHE A 512 2.72 29.14 6.66
N CYS A 513 3.04 28.15 7.50
CA CYS A 513 3.01 28.31 8.95
C CYS A 513 4.06 29.33 9.43
N ARG A 514 5.26 29.34 8.82
CA ARG A 514 6.31 30.34 9.06
C ARG A 514 5.84 31.74 8.82
N GLU A 515 5.22 31.96 7.67
CA GLU A 515 4.72 33.29 7.35
C GLU A 515 3.56 33.70 8.26
N LEU A 516 2.65 32.79 8.57
CA LEU A 516 1.53 33.08 9.49
C LEU A 516 2.03 33.46 10.89
N LYS A 517 3.03 32.75 11.41
CA LYS A 517 3.66 33.07 12.70
C LYS A 517 4.41 34.40 12.65
N ARG A 518 5.09 34.69 11.54
CA ARG A 518 5.73 36.00 11.31
C ARG A 518 4.72 37.14 11.36
N LEU A 519 3.54 36.95 10.78
CA LEU A 519 2.46 37.93 10.73
C LEU A 519 1.80 38.16 12.10
N SER A 520 1.64 37.09 12.89
CA SER A 520 0.98 37.14 14.21
C SER A 520 1.92 37.54 15.36
N GLU A 521 3.17 37.05 15.35
CA GLU A 521 4.10 37.16 16.49
C GLU A 521 5.40 37.93 16.17
N GLY A 522 5.62 38.36 14.92
CA GLY A 522 6.80 39.14 14.50
C GLY A 522 7.97 38.31 13.95
N ALA A 523 9.12 38.96 13.71
CA ALA A 523 10.30 38.31 13.14
C ALA A 523 11.05 37.45 14.19
N ASN A 524 11.71 36.37 13.73
CA ASN A 524 12.59 35.44 14.49
C ASN A 524 11.94 34.24 15.19
N HIS A 525 10.78 33.79 14.73
CA HIS A 525 10.22 32.52 15.19
C HIS A 525 10.61 31.36 14.28
N VAL A 526 11.07 30.26 14.87
CA VAL A 526 11.12 28.97 14.17
C VAL A 526 9.69 28.46 14.14
N ALA A 527 8.91 28.87 13.14
CA ALA A 527 7.68 28.17 12.86
C ALA A 527 8.03 26.91 12.10
N TRP A 528 7.47 25.81 12.56
CA TRP A 528 7.59 24.53 11.92
C TRP A 528 6.19 24.00 11.66
N LEU A 529 6.01 23.24 10.58
CA LEU A 529 4.77 22.51 10.28
C LEU A 529 4.18 21.82 11.52
N ARG A 530 5.02 21.37 12.45
CA ARG A 530 4.65 20.63 13.67
C ARG A 530 4.60 21.48 14.95
N ASP A 531 4.36 22.78 14.83
CA ASP A 531 4.06 23.63 15.99
C ASP A 531 2.80 23.13 16.74
N PHE A 532 2.67 23.43 18.04
CA PHE A 532 1.55 22.98 18.87
C PHE A 532 0.20 23.46 18.33
N HIS A 533 0.19 24.61 17.66
CA HIS A 533 -0.98 25.21 17.04
C HIS A 533 -1.50 24.41 15.84
N SER A 534 -0.66 23.68 15.11
CA SER A 534 -1.09 22.89 13.94
C SER A 534 -1.49 21.45 14.26
N LYS A 535 -1.29 20.96 15.49
CA LYS A 535 -1.58 19.56 15.86
C LYS A 535 -3.10 19.26 15.95
N PRO A 536 -3.67 18.36 15.14
CA PRO A 536 -5.13 18.15 15.04
C PRO A 536 -5.81 17.63 16.32
N ARG A 537 -5.18 16.75 17.13
CA ARG A 537 -5.57 16.36 18.51
C ARG A 537 -4.48 15.45 19.15
N GLY A 538 -4.35 15.41 20.49
CA GLY A 538 -3.59 14.35 21.21
C GLY A 538 -2.57 14.83 22.27
N ARG A 539 -2.06 13.90 23.10
CA ARG A 539 -1.05 14.17 24.16
C ARG A 539 0.28 14.67 23.58
N ILE A 540 0.83 15.72 24.19
CA ILE A 540 2.16 16.23 23.88
C ILE A 540 3.16 15.57 24.82
N TYR A 541 4.26 15.08 24.26
CA TYR A 541 5.40 14.57 25.01
C TYR A 541 6.45 15.67 25.08
N THR A 542 6.90 16.01 26.28
CA THR A 542 7.91 17.06 26.49
C THR A 542 9.27 16.51 26.89
N GLU A 543 9.33 15.27 27.36
CA GLU A 543 10.55 14.62 27.83
C GLU A 543 10.88 13.37 27.01
N ILE A 544 12.18 13.19 26.73
CA ILE A 544 12.62 12.11 25.85
C ILE A 544 12.46 10.71 26.46
N GLU A 545 12.56 10.62 27.79
CA GLU A 545 12.35 9.36 28.50
C GLU A 545 10.88 8.90 28.47
N GLU A 546 9.94 9.86 28.44
CA GLU A 546 8.51 9.56 28.33
C GLU A 546 8.19 8.92 26.98
N ILE A 547 8.75 9.49 25.89
CA ILE A 547 8.53 8.95 24.55
C ILE A 547 9.31 7.66 24.32
N LYS A 548 10.54 7.50 24.83
CA LYS A 548 11.29 6.22 24.79
C LYS A 548 10.50 5.11 25.45
N SER A 549 9.95 5.35 26.65
CA SER A 549 9.11 4.39 27.36
C SER A 549 7.86 4.04 26.56
N LYS A 550 7.21 5.05 25.97
CA LYS A 550 6.02 4.87 25.15
C LYS A 550 6.30 4.05 23.88
N MET A 551 7.39 4.33 23.18
CA MET A 551 7.76 3.61 21.96
C MET A 551 8.24 2.18 22.25
N SER A 552 8.79 1.96 23.44
CA SER A 552 9.23 0.62 23.89
C SER A 552 8.09 -0.25 24.44
N ASP A 553 6.86 0.27 24.54
CA ASP A 553 5.71 -0.47 25.13
C ASP A 553 5.11 -1.54 24.20
N GLY A 554 5.56 -1.60 22.94
CA GLY A 554 5.12 -2.55 21.92
C GLY A 554 3.68 -2.33 21.41
N ARG A 555 3.00 -1.27 21.84
CA ARG A 555 1.64 -0.91 21.39
C ARG A 555 1.64 0.35 20.52
N SER A 556 2.68 1.17 20.63
CA SER A 556 2.82 2.43 19.91
C SER A 556 3.42 2.20 18.54
N VAL A 557 2.85 2.87 17.53
CA VAL A 557 3.37 2.87 16.16
C VAL A 557 3.89 4.27 15.87
N ASP A 558 5.12 4.36 15.36
CA ASP A 558 5.83 5.63 15.12
C ASP A 558 5.05 6.59 14.21
N ASN A 559 4.42 6.01 13.18
CA ASN A 559 3.63 6.75 12.20
C ASN A 559 2.15 6.86 12.59
N SER A 560 1.80 6.55 13.84
CA SER A 560 0.45 6.86 14.32
C SER A 560 0.25 8.38 14.31
N GLU A 561 -0.99 8.81 14.06
CA GLU A 561 -1.34 10.24 13.99
C GLU A 561 -0.81 11.01 15.20
N ASN A 562 -0.87 10.46 16.43
CA ASN A 562 -0.35 11.16 17.59
C ASN A 562 1.19 11.18 17.68
N VAL A 563 1.88 10.08 17.33
CA VAL A 563 3.34 9.99 17.49
C VAL A 563 4.07 10.80 16.41
N SER A 564 3.56 10.82 15.17
CA SER A 564 4.16 11.59 14.07
C SER A 564 4.15 13.11 14.33
N TRP A 565 3.26 13.63 15.18
CA TRP A 565 3.31 15.04 15.62
C TRP A 565 4.31 15.31 16.75
N ASN A 566 4.74 14.28 17.48
CA ASN A 566 5.65 14.43 18.62
C ASN A 566 7.09 14.01 18.29
N LEU A 567 7.28 13.11 17.32
CA LEU A 567 8.59 12.64 16.89
C LEU A 567 8.84 12.98 15.43
N LEU A 568 9.99 13.58 15.16
CA LEU A 568 10.54 13.67 13.82
C LEU A 568 11.51 12.53 13.63
N SER A 569 11.30 11.79 12.55
CA SER A 569 12.24 10.77 12.16
C SER A 569 13.36 11.35 11.30
N CYS A 570 14.59 10.97 11.61
CA CYS A 570 15.78 11.44 10.92
C CYS A 570 16.76 10.29 10.64
N SER A 571 17.49 10.43 9.55
CA SER A 571 18.70 9.66 9.26
C SER A 571 19.91 10.27 9.97
N PRO A 572 20.82 9.45 10.51
CA PRO A 572 22.06 9.93 11.10
C PRO A 572 23.09 10.44 10.06
N SER A 573 22.89 10.12 8.77
CA SER A 573 23.68 10.65 7.66
C SER A 573 22.80 10.86 6.42
N LEU A 574 23.28 11.67 5.47
CA LEU A 574 22.57 11.97 4.22
C LEU A 574 22.27 10.71 3.39
N TRP A 575 23.12 9.70 3.50
CA TRP A 575 23.08 8.52 2.64
C TRP A 575 22.64 7.24 3.35
N GLN A 576 22.40 7.35 4.66
CA GLN A 576 21.86 6.26 5.45
C GLN A 576 20.34 6.22 5.28
N ASN A 577 19.87 5.09 4.78
CA ASN A 577 18.46 4.75 4.69
C ASN A 577 18.13 3.77 5.80
N ALA A 578 17.05 4.03 6.51
CA ALA A 578 16.45 3.06 7.41
C ALA A 578 15.01 2.81 6.97
N ASP A 579 14.65 1.52 6.89
CA ASP A 579 13.32 0.91 6.70
C ASP A 579 12.27 1.65 5.81
N PHE A 580 11.70 0.96 4.81
CA PHE A 580 10.60 1.47 3.99
C PHE A 580 9.29 1.74 4.78
N ALA A 581 9.09 1.08 5.92
CA ALA A 581 7.90 1.22 6.78
C ALA A 581 7.80 2.59 7.49
N SER A 582 8.73 3.47 7.19
CA SER A 582 9.14 4.55 8.03
C SER A 582 9.17 5.82 7.14
N GLU A 583 8.55 6.93 7.58
CA GLU A 583 8.66 8.29 6.97
C GLU A 583 10.10 8.86 6.94
N GLU A 584 11.13 8.02 6.76
CA GLU A 584 12.42 8.23 7.44
C GLU A 584 13.63 8.13 6.53
N SER A 585 13.41 8.17 5.23
CA SER A 585 14.50 7.91 4.32
C SER A 585 14.87 9.13 3.51
N THR A 586 16.17 9.39 3.31
CA THR A 586 16.62 10.24 2.20
C THR A 586 16.16 9.70 0.85
N VAL A 587 15.67 8.47 0.78
CA VAL A 587 14.91 7.90 -0.32
C VAL A 587 13.60 8.66 -0.57
N ASP A 588 12.89 9.18 0.45
CA ASP A 588 11.65 9.97 0.32
C ASP A 588 11.84 11.28 -0.44
N TYR A 589 13.08 11.81 -0.48
CA TYR A 589 13.46 12.91 -1.38
C TYR A 589 13.13 12.60 -2.84
N PHE A 590 13.17 11.33 -3.25
CA PHE A 590 12.88 10.92 -4.63
C PHE A 590 11.40 10.63 -4.92
N TYR A 591 10.55 10.39 -3.91
CA TYR A 591 9.22 9.83 -4.15
C TYR A 591 8.07 10.82 -4.21
N ASN A 592 8.24 12.06 -3.76
CA ASN A 592 7.12 13.00 -3.53
C ASN A 592 5.92 12.40 -2.77
N ASN A 593 6.12 11.26 -2.13
CA ASN A 593 5.08 10.37 -1.64
C ASN A 593 5.68 9.78 -0.37
N SER A 594 5.30 10.32 0.78
CA SER A 594 5.64 9.70 2.06
C SER A 594 4.89 8.37 2.12
N SER A 595 5.60 7.28 2.37
CA SER A 595 5.02 5.93 2.40
C SER A 595 4.01 5.74 3.54
N VAL A 596 3.89 6.67 4.49
CA VAL A 596 3.19 6.38 5.75
C VAL A 596 2.03 7.28 6.18
N THR A 597 1.89 8.53 5.72
CA THR A 597 0.66 9.30 6.00
C THR A 597 0.39 10.37 4.94
N ARG A 598 -0.74 10.28 4.22
CA ARG A 598 -1.24 11.42 3.43
C ARG A 598 -1.74 12.48 4.40
N LEU A 599 -0.99 13.58 4.57
CA LEU A 599 -1.46 14.74 5.33
C LEU A 599 -2.75 15.26 4.71
N ASN A 600 -3.83 15.30 5.48
CA ASN A 600 -5.07 15.91 5.06
C ASN A 600 -4.93 17.44 5.18
N PHE A 601 -4.32 18.07 4.17
CA PHE A 601 -4.03 19.52 4.14
C PHE A 601 -5.25 20.37 4.47
N LYS A 602 -6.41 20.00 3.91
CA LYS A 602 -7.67 20.68 4.19
C LYS A 602 -7.98 20.68 5.70
N THR A 603 -7.87 19.53 6.35
CA THR A 603 -8.15 19.43 7.79
C THR A 603 -7.14 20.21 8.61
N ILE A 604 -5.84 20.09 8.29
CA ILE A 604 -4.77 20.80 9.01
C ILE A 604 -4.93 22.33 8.89
N LEU A 605 -5.19 22.84 7.67
CA LEU A 605 -5.41 24.27 7.46
C LEU A 605 -6.66 24.77 8.16
N HIS A 606 -7.77 24.02 8.13
CA HIS A 606 -8.97 24.38 8.87
C HIS A 606 -8.75 24.39 10.37
N ASP A 607 -8.12 23.37 10.94
CA ASP A 607 -7.81 23.29 12.37
C ASP A 607 -6.90 24.44 12.80
N LEU A 608 -5.90 24.78 11.98
CA LEU A 608 -5.01 25.92 12.20
C LEU A 608 -5.81 27.23 12.22
N TRP A 609 -6.64 27.48 11.20
CA TRP A 609 -7.46 28.69 11.15
C TRP A 609 -8.45 28.77 12.31
N ASP A 610 -9.07 27.66 12.69
CA ASP A 610 -10.03 27.64 13.80
C ASP A 610 -9.36 27.94 15.14
N LYS A 611 -8.16 27.40 15.39
CA LYS A 611 -7.40 27.67 16.62
C LYS A 611 -6.91 29.11 16.71
N GLU A 612 -6.46 29.66 15.60
CA GLU A 612 -5.99 31.05 15.51
C GLU A 612 -7.16 32.06 15.38
N GLY A 613 -8.41 31.58 15.31
CA GLY A 613 -9.58 32.43 15.12
C GLY A 613 -9.61 33.16 13.76
N LEU A 614 -8.93 32.61 12.75
CA LEU A 614 -8.81 33.17 11.41
C LEU A 614 -9.98 32.73 10.51
N LEU A 615 -10.39 33.63 9.61
CA LEU A 615 -11.40 33.35 8.58
C LEU A 615 -12.73 32.79 9.12
N VAL A 616 -13.09 33.11 10.36
CA VAL A 616 -14.36 32.65 10.98
C VAL A 616 -15.54 33.18 10.15
N GLY A 617 -16.39 32.27 9.68
CA GLY A 617 -17.54 32.60 8.82
C GLY A 617 -17.21 32.87 7.35
N GLN A 618 -15.95 32.72 6.92
CA GLN A 618 -15.51 32.99 5.54
C GLN A 618 -15.24 31.69 4.77
N ASN A 619 -16.27 30.85 4.61
CA ASN A 619 -16.12 29.51 4.04
C ASN A 619 -15.61 29.52 2.58
N ASP A 620 -16.01 30.50 1.77
CA ASP A 620 -15.58 30.60 0.37
C ASP A 620 -14.07 30.92 0.26
N LEU A 621 -13.57 31.81 1.12
CA LEU A 621 -12.14 32.13 1.15
C LEU A 621 -11.31 30.97 1.69
N ARG A 622 -11.81 30.27 2.72
CA ARG A 622 -11.18 29.04 3.23
C ARG A 622 -11.07 27.99 2.12
N LYS A 623 -12.15 27.77 1.35
CA LYS A 623 -12.16 26.83 0.22
C LYS A 623 -11.15 27.26 -0.84
N LYS A 624 -11.17 28.53 -1.25
CA LYS A 624 -10.24 29.08 -2.23
C LYS A 624 -8.77 28.87 -1.82
N LEU A 625 -8.42 29.18 -0.57
CA LEU A 625 -7.04 29.00 -0.10
C LEU A 625 -6.59 27.53 -0.09
N VAL A 626 -7.48 26.60 0.25
CA VAL A 626 -7.19 25.16 0.15
C VAL A 626 -6.99 24.74 -1.31
N ASP A 627 -7.83 25.23 -2.22
CA ASP A 627 -7.73 24.94 -3.65
C ASP A 627 -6.44 25.53 -4.25
N ASP A 628 -6.12 26.79 -3.95
CA ASP A 628 -4.89 27.49 -4.37
C ASP A 628 -3.63 26.79 -3.83
N PHE A 629 -3.67 26.32 -2.58
CA PHE A 629 -2.57 25.57 -1.97
C PHE A 629 -2.38 24.21 -2.67
N ASN A 630 -3.47 23.48 -2.93
CA ASN A 630 -3.44 22.21 -3.65
C ASN A 630 -2.93 22.38 -5.09
N GLU A 631 -3.32 23.45 -5.78
CA GLU A 631 -2.80 23.77 -7.11
C GLU A 631 -1.28 23.99 -7.05
N LEU A 632 -0.81 24.83 -6.12
CA LEU A 632 0.61 25.16 -5.99
C LEU A 632 1.50 23.94 -5.73
N VAL A 633 1.11 23.05 -4.82
CA VAL A 633 1.94 21.89 -4.47
C VAL A 633 1.94 20.80 -5.54
N ASN A 634 0.91 20.76 -6.39
CA ASN A 634 0.80 19.82 -7.51
C ASN A 634 1.35 20.38 -8.83
N ASP A 635 1.73 21.66 -8.88
CA ASP A 635 2.28 22.29 -10.08
C ASP A 635 3.61 21.61 -10.50
N PRO A 636 3.66 21.02 -11.72
CA PRO A 636 4.85 20.34 -12.25
C PRO A 636 6.06 21.25 -12.43
N ALA A 637 5.86 22.57 -12.58
CA ALA A 637 6.96 23.53 -12.76
C ALA A 637 7.93 23.54 -11.56
N PHE A 638 7.47 23.12 -10.39
CA PHE A 638 8.28 23.02 -9.17
C PHE A 638 8.91 21.62 -8.96
N GLY A 639 8.86 20.73 -9.96
CA GLY A 639 9.45 19.40 -9.89
C GLY A 639 8.73 18.41 -8.96
N SER A 640 9.21 17.16 -8.94
CA SER A 640 8.65 16.07 -8.12
C SER A 640 9.52 15.67 -6.93
N GLN A 641 10.72 16.22 -6.76
CA GLN A 641 11.58 15.85 -5.63
C GLN A 641 11.12 16.53 -4.33
N GLY A 642 11.42 15.88 -3.20
CA GLY A 642 11.20 16.39 -1.86
C GLY A 642 12.24 17.44 -1.44
N VAL A 643 12.27 17.73 -0.13
CA VAL A 643 13.20 18.66 0.50
C VAL A 643 13.97 17.93 1.59
N ILE A 644 15.28 18.16 1.66
CA ILE A 644 16.14 17.62 2.72
C ILE A 644 16.35 18.70 3.77
N TYR A 645 15.99 18.38 5.01
CA TYR A 645 16.23 19.20 6.19
C TYR A 645 17.48 18.64 6.87
N GLN A 646 18.54 19.43 6.92
CA GLN A 646 19.74 19.13 7.67
C GLN A 646 19.70 19.92 8.99
N PHE A 647 19.57 19.18 10.10
CA PHE A 647 19.59 19.76 11.44
C PHE A 647 21.00 19.67 12.01
N MET A 648 21.59 20.80 12.33
CA MET A 648 22.86 20.92 13.04
C MET A 648 22.57 21.17 14.51
N ILE A 649 22.73 20.14 15.34
CA ILE A 649 22.37 20.16 16.76
C ILE A 649 23.63 20.25 17.61
N PRO A 650 23.74 21.25 18.52
CA PRO A 650 24.87 21.37 19.45
C PRO A 650 25.02 20.11 20.30
N HIS A 651 26.25 19.64 20.52
CA HIS A 651 26.53 18.38 21.23
C HIS A 651 25.80 18.27 22.58
N HIS A 652 25.79 19.35 23.36
CA HIS A 652 25.19 19.38 24.69
C HIS A 652 23.65 19.20 24.70
N LEU A 653 22.98 19.33 23.55
CA LEU A 653 21.52 19.19 23.42
C LEU A 653 21.11 17.84 22.79
N VAL A 654 22.04 17.11 22.18
CA VAL A 654 21.70 15.93 21.38
C VAL A 654 20.97 14.88 22.21
N ASP A 655 21.48 14.51 23.38
CA ASP A 655 20.85 13.49 24.23
C ASP A 655 19.57 13.98 24.93
N GLU A 656 19.33 15.29 24.99
CA GLU A 656 18.07 15.86 25.50
C GLU A 656 16.95 15.79 24.45
N MET A 657 17.33 15.83 23.17
CA MET A 657 16.39 16.02 22.07
C MET A 657 16.24 14.78 21.19
N ALA A 658 17.25 13.91 21.17
CA ALA A 658 17.35 12.80 20.24
C ALA A 658 17.56 11.47 20.97
N TYR A 659 16.98 10.40 20.41
CA TYR A 659 17.36 9.04 20.76
C TYR A 659 17.57 8.19 19.52
N ILE A 660 18.31 7.10 19.69
CA ILE A 660 18.58 6.14 18.63
C ILE A 660 17.49 5.07 18.65
N SER A 661 16.85 4.88 17.50
CA SER A 661 15.86 3.84 17.26
C SER A 661 16.51 2.66 16.53
N LYS A 662 16.06 1.45 16.85
CA LYS A 662 16.45 0.22 16.16
C LYS A 662 15.56 -0.06 14.94
N GLU A 663 14.25 0.09 15.11
CA GLU A 663 13.23 -0.12 14.08
C GLU A 663 11.94 0.63 14.48
N ASN A 664 11.31 1.35 13.54
CA ASN A 664 10.01 2.02 13.71
C ASN A 664 9.85 2.75 15.06
N GLY A 665 10.84 3.57 15.41
CA GLY A 665 10.86 4.43 16.59
C GLY A 665 11.12 3.72 17.90
N ILE A 666 11.27 2.39 17.91
CA ILE A 666 11.60 1.61 19.11
C ILE A 666 13.02 1.96 19.55
N TYR A 667 13.16 2.46 20.79
CA TYR A 667 14.44 2.82 21.38
C TYR A 667 15.44 1.66 21.35
N ASP A 668 16.67 1.92 20.90
CA ASP A 668 17.77 0.96 20.88
C ASP A 668 18.61 1.03 22.16
N PRO A 669 18.47 0.07 23.10
CA PRO A 669 19.27 0.06 24.33
C PRO A 669 20.77 -0.16 24.08
N SER A 670 21.15 -0.61 22.89
CA SER A 670 22.57 -0.77 22.48
C SER A 670 23.24 0.57 22.18
N ASN A 671 22.44 1.62 21.97
CA ASN A 671 22.87 2.97 21.62
C ASN A 671 22.26 4.00 22.60
N PRO A 672 22.66 3.96 23.90
CA PRO A 672 21.96 4.70 24.95
C PRO A 672 22.17 6.23 24.92
N SER A 673 23.20 6.69 24.22
CA SER A 673 23.48 8.12 24.02
C SER A 673 23.52 8.38 22.51
N ALA A 674 22.57 9.18 22.04
CA ALA A 674 22.51 9.61 20.66
C ALA A 674 23.75 10.40 20.26
N LEU A 675 24.27 11.25 21.15
CA LEU A 675 25.51 12.00 20.89
C LEU A 675 26.68 11.05 20.61
N ASN A 676 26.94 10.13 21.53
CA ASN A 676 28.07 9.21 21.40
C ASN A 676 27.93 8.31 20.17
N THR A 677 26.72 7.84 19.86
CA THR A 677 26.47 7.04 18.66
C THR A 677 26.69 7.85 17.38
N LEU A 678 26.18 9.08 17.30
CA LEU A 678 26.36 9.95 16.13
C LEU A 678 27.82 10.37 15.93
N LEU A 679 28.56 10.66 17.01
CA LEU A 679 29.99 10.94 16.94
C LEU A 679 30.78 9.72 16.47
N LYS A 680 30.46 8.51 16.94
CA LYS A 680 31.08 7.26 16.47
C LYS A 680 30.87 7.05 14.98
N LEU A 681 29.66 7.28 14.48
CA LEU A 681 29.34 7.14 13.04
C LEU A 681 30.14 8.12 12.17
N LYS A 682 30.51 9.28 12.72
CA LYS A 682 31.27 10.34 12.03
C LYS A 682 32.78 10.24 12.26
N THR A 683 33.23 9.35 13.14
CA THR A 683 34.65 9.18 13.46
C THR A 683 35.20 8.03 12.62
N PRO A 684 36.24 8.25 11.79
CA PRO A 684 36.91 7.18 11.08
C PRO A 684 37.32 6.05 12.01
N GLU A 685 37.24 4.80 11.54
CA GLU A 685 37.63 3.57 12.27
C GLU A 685 36.72 3.15 13.44
N GLN A 686 35.70 3.94 13.79
CA GLN A 686 34.71 3.57 14.80
C GLN A 686 33.44 3.02 14.15
N GLN A 687 32.87 1.95 14.72
CA GLN A 687 31.57 1.43 14.31
C GLN A 687 30.59 1.49 15.49
N ALA A 688 29.43 2.08 15.24
CA ALA A 688 28.30 1.97 16.17
C ALA A 688 27.61 0.60 16.01
N PRO A 689 27.05 0.01 17.09
CA PRO A 689 26.20 -1.16 17.00
C PRO A 689 25.06 -0.92 16.02
N ASN A 690 24.80 -1.88 15.12
CA ASN A 690 23.76 -1.83 14.10
C ASN A 690 23.86 -0.63 13.14
N HIS A 691 25.07 -0.09 12.89
CA HIS A 691 25.26 1.18 12.19
C HIS A 691 24.51 1.32 10.85
N HIS A 692 24.28 0.24 10.11
CA HIS A 692 23.52 0.27 8.85
C HIS A 692 22.00 0.41 9.01
N THR A 693 21.44 0.13 10.18
CA THR A 693 19.98 0.17 10.43
C THR A 693 19.60 1.23 11.46
N LEU A 694 20.55 2.08 11.89
CA LEU A 694 20.26 3.10 12.90
C LEU A 694 19.32 4.17 12.37
N GLN A 695 18.43 4.57 13.25
CA GLN A 695 17.47 5.64 13.07
C GLN A 695 17.63 6.66 14.18
N VAL A 696 17.39 7.93 13.90
CA VAL A 696 17.37 9.00 14.90
C VAL A 696 15.95 9.51 15.05
N ARG A 697 15.51 9.70 16.29
CA ARG A 697 14.21 10.29 16.61
C ARG A 697 14.41 11.58 17.37
N LEU A 698 13.96 12.69 16.79
CA LEU A 698 13.94 13.99 17.43
C LEU A 698 12.60 14.27 18.07
N LEU A 699 12.65 14.71 19.31
CA LEU A 699 11.46 15.17 20.02
C LEU A 699 11.05 16.57 19.55
N VAL A 700 9.92 16.65 18.85
CA VAL A 700 9.42 17.89 18.20
C VAL A 700 9.27 19.02 19.22
N SER A 701 8.75 18.73 20.41
CA SER A 701 8.54 19.75 21.46
C SER A 701 9.82 20.46 21.89
N LYS A 702 10.98 19.79 21.79
CA LYS A 702 12.28 20.39 22.08
C LYS A 702 12.78 21.18 20.87
N VAL A 703 12.61 20.67 19.65
CA VAL A 703 13.00 21.36 18.41
C VAL A 703 12.29 22.71 18.27
N ILE A 704 11.01 22.81 18.63
CA ILE A 704 10.24 24.06 18.56
C ILE A 704 10.33 24.94 19.81
N ASN A 705 11.04 24.50 20.85
CA ASN A 705 11.24 25.32 22.05
C ASN A 705 12.09 26.55 21.67
N PRO A 706 11.63 27.79 21.90
CA PRO A 706 12.33 28.99 21.45
C PRO A 706 13.77 29.16 21.96
N ASP A 707 14.09 28.63 23.14
CA ASP A 707 15.42 28.76 23.73
C ASP A 707 16.40 27.75 23.10
N ILE A 708 15.92 26.53 22.85
CA ILE A 708 16.67 25.48 22.14
C ILE A 708 16.80 25.82 20.65
N ALA A 709 15.70 26.23 20.00
CA ALA A 709 15.63 26.45 18.56
C ALA A 709 16.62 27.51 18.07
N LYS A 710 16.94 28.52 18.89
CA LYS A 710 17.97 29.54 18.58
C LYS A 710 19.39 28.97 18.47
N SER A 711 19.63 27.81 19.07
CA SER A 711 20.93 27.14 19.07
C SER A 711 21.07 26.08 17.97
N ILE A 712 19.97 25.71 17.31
CA ILE A 712 19.96 24.72 16.24
C ILE A 712 20.04 25.45 14.91
N GLN A 713 20.88 24.97 13.99
CA GLN A 713 20.89 25.46 12.62
C GLN A 713 20.13 24.47 11.73
N VAL A 714 19.20 24.97 10.91
CA VAL A 714 18.39 24.15 10.02
C VAL A 714 18.60 24.61 8.59
N HIS A 715 19.15 23.73 7.77
CA HIS A 715 19.43 23.97 6.37
C HIS A 715 18.42 23.19 5.53
N ASN A 716 17.68 23.89 4.66
CA ASN A 716 16.68 23.30 3.79
C ASN A 716 17.23 23.23 2.37
N HIS A 717 17.59 22.03 1.95
CA HIS A 717 18.11 21.79 0.61
C HIS A 717 16.96 21.38 -0.31
N VAL A 718 16.64 22.26 -1.26
CA VAL A 718 15.53 22.11 -2.20
C VAL A 718 16.08 21.90 -3.60
N ASN A 719 15.61 20.86 -4.30
CA ASN A 719 16.03 20.60 -5.69
C ASN A 719 15.29 21.47 -6.70
N MET A 720 15.51 22.77 -6.62
CA MET A 720 14.75 23.73 -7.40
C MET A 720 15.65 24.90 -7.81
N GLN A 721 15.47 25.40 -9.03
CA GLN A 721 16.12 26.64 -9.42
C GLN A 721 15.72 27.76 -8.45
N THR A 722 16.68 28.60 -8.06
CA THR A 722 16.47 29.67 -7.07
C THR A 722 15.27 30.55 -7.40
N SER A 723 15.08 30.92 -8.67
CA SER A 723 13.94 31.73 -9.14
C SER A 723 12.58 31.04 -8.90
N LEU A 724 12.50 29.73 -9.11
CA LEU A 724 11.30 28.95 -8.85
C LEU A 724 11.07 28.79 -7.34
N HIS A 725 12.14 28.62 -6.56
CA HIS A 725 12.05 28.54 -5.10
C HIS A 725 11.52 29.84 -4.50
N ASP A 726 12.01 30.97 -4.98
CA ASP A 726 11.54 32.29 -4.57
C ASP A 726 10.08 32.53 -4.99
N THR A 727 9.69 32.02 -6.16
CA THR A 727 8.29 32.06 -6.62
C THR A 727 7.37 31.23 -5.71
N LEU A 728 7.78 30.01 -5.34
CA LEU A 728 7.05 29.16 -4.41
C LEU A 728 6.86 29.87 -3.07
N LYS A 729 7.95 30.38 -2.48
CA LYS A 729 7.92 31.13 -1.22
C LYS A 729 6.99 32.33 -1.28
N SER A 730 7.07 33.11 -2.36
CA SER A 730 6.24 34.29 -2.58
C SER A 730 4.74 33.93 -2.66
N ARG A 731 4.37 32.91 -3.45
CA ARG A 731 2.97 32.46 -3.54
C ARG A 731 2.44 31.95 -2.19
N VAL A 732 3.24 31.17 -1.47
CA VAL A 732 2.88 30.71 -0.12
C VAL A 732 2.70 31.88 0.84
N ALA A 733 3.58 32.88 0.79
CA ALA A 733 3.49 34.05 1.66
C ALA A 733 2.22 34.88 1.40
N VAL A 734 1.86 35.08 0.12
CA VAL A 734 0.61 35.76 -0.26
C VAL A 734 -0.62 35.01 0.27
N MET A 735 -0.62 33.68 0.21
CA MET A 735 -1.71 32.88 0.78
C MET A 735 -1.80 33.02 2.31
N ALA A 736 -0.67 33.02 3.01
CA ALA A 736 -0.64 33.23 4.46
C ALA A 736 -1.11 34.64 4.85
N GLU A 737 -0.71 35.66 4.11
CA GLU A 737 -1.17 37.04 4.29
C GLU A 737 -2.68 37.17 4.06
N MET A 738 -3.22 36.51 3.03
CA MET A 738 -4.66 36.46 2.76
C MET A 738 -5.43 35.74 3.87
N ALA A 739 -4.87 34.66 4.42
CA ALA A 739 -5.47 33.96 5.56
C ALA A 739 -5.49 34.83 6.83
N TYR A 740 -4.42 35.61 7.05
CA TYR A 740 -4.27 36.48 8.22
C TYR A 740 -5.12 37.75 8.14
N SER A 741 -5.12 38.42 6.99
CA SER A 741 -5.78 39.72 6.78
C SER A 741 -7.23 39.63 6.31
N GLY A 742 -7.67 38.47 5.82
CA GLY A 742 -8.99 38.27 5.24
C GLY A 742 -9.07 38.73 3.77
N PRO A 743 -10.28 38.88 3.19
CA PRO A 743 -10.45 39.21 1.79
C PRO A 743 -9.94 40.62 1.51
N THR A 744 -8.93 40.73 0.66
CA THR A 744 -8.34 42.01 0.23
C THR A 744 -9.19 42.74 -0.82
N GLU A 745 -10.18 42.09 -1.41
CA GLU A 745 -11.16 42.71 -2.31
C GLU A 745 -12.34 43.33 -1.53
N GLY A 746 -12.31 44.66 -1.37
CA GLY A 746 -13.49 45.43 -0.95
C GLY A 746 -13.27 46.47 0.14
N VAL A 747 -12.16 46.45 0.87
CA VAL A 747 -11.90 47.44 1.94
C VAL A 747 -11.10 48.62 1.38
N LYS A 748 -11.76 49.48 0.59
CA LYS A 748 -11.41 50.92 0.58
C LYS A 748 -11.90 51.53 1.89
N LYS A 749 -11.25 51.22 3.01
CA LYS A 749 -11.25 52.13 4.16
C LYS A 749 -9.93 52.90 4.14
N LYS A 750 -10.01 54.18 3.77
CA LYS A 750 -9.18 55.19 4.40
C LYS A 750 -9.36 55.02 5.91
N VAL A 751 -8.44 54.31 6.56
CA VAL A 751 -8.24 54.49 7.99
C VAL A 751 -7.39 55.73 8.10
N GLU A 752 -8.02 56.85 8.43
CA GLU A 752 -7.30 57.95 9.06
C GLU A 752 -6.64 57.37 10.31
N VAL A 753 -5.32 57.39 10.33
CA VAL A 753 -4.53 57.12 11.53
C VAL A 753 -4.94 58.19 12.55
N LYS A 754 -5.80 57.82 13.49
CA LYS A 754 -5.84 58.49 14.78
C LYS A 754 -4.96 57.69 15.72
N ASP A 755 -3.85 58.34 16.10
CA ASP A 755 -3.00 57.97 17.22
C ASP A 755 -3.86 57.70 18.46
N GLU A 756 -4.07 56.44 18.82
CA GLU A 756 -4.31 56.06 20.21
C GLU A 756 -3.56 54.77 20.55
N LYS A 757 -2.52 54.94 21.37
CA LYS A 757 -1.89 53.88 22.14
C LYS A 757 -2.96 53.17 22.97
N ALA A 758 -3.29 51.92 22.65
CA ALA A 758 -3.96 51.03 23.59
C ALA A 758 -3.31 49.65 23.53
N SER A 759 -2.42 49.45 24.50
CA SER A 759 -1.87 48.17 24.92
C SER A 759 -3.01 47.19 25.25
N TYR A 760 -3.01 46.01 24.63
CA TYR A 760 -3.72 44.86 25.16
C TYR A 760 -2.69 43.85 25.65
N SER A 761 -2.47 43.86 26.95
CA SER A 761 -1.73 42.87 27.72
C SER A 761 -2.55 41.59 27.83
N PHE A 762 -1.96 40.49 27.35
CA PHE A 762 -2.27 39.12 27.73
C PHE A 762 -2.15 38.96 29.25
N ASN A 763 -3.10 38.25 29.88
CA ASN A 763 -2.83 37.56 31.14
C ASN A 763 -3.58 36.23 31.23
N LEU A 764 -2.79 35.24 31.60
CA LEU A 764 -3.06 33.81 31.71
C LEU A 764 -3.64 33.48 33.11
N LEU A 765 -4.61 32.55 33.16
CA LEU A 765 -4.98 31.63 34.26
C LEU A 765 -5.10 32.14 35.73
N SER A 766 -6.25 31.87 36.36
CA SER A 766 -6.31 31.06 37.61
C SER A 766 -7.73 30.80 38.15
N SER A 767 -7.99 29.50 38.42
CA SER A 767 -8.69 28.91 39.58
C SER A 767 -10.16 29.22 39.94
N LEU A 768 -10.98 28.15 39.90
CA LEU A 768 -11.80 27.59 41.00
C LEU A 768 -12.55 28.56 41.93
N THR A 769 -13.90 28.51 41.94
CA THR A 769 -14.73 28.01 43.08
C THR A 769 -16.26 28.20 42.87
N ARG A 770 -16.99 27.11 43.17
CA ARG A 770 -18.34 26.95 43.77
C ARG A 770 -19.50 27.96 43.53
N VAL A 771 -20.59 27.41 42.96
CA VAL A 771 -21.97 27.26 43.49
C VAL A 771 -22.65 28.47 44.17
N GLU A 772 -23.79 28.97 43.66
CA GLU A 772 -25.19 28.64 44.07
C GLU A 772 -26.26 29.56 43.40
N ILE A 773 -27.43 28.97 43.08
CA ILE A 773 -28.69 29.51 42.47
C ILE A 773 -29.53 30.15 43.62
N PRO A 774 -30.48 31.15 43.51
CA PRO A 774 -31.74 31.14 42.73
C PRO A 774 -32.29 32.54 42.29
N LEU A 775 -33.35 32.75 41.50
CA LEU A 775 -34.77 32.42 41.66
C LEU A 775 -35.54 32.71 40.35
N THR A 776 -36.39 31.78 39.92
CA THR A 776 -37.56 32.00 39.04
C THR A 776 -38.79 32.36 39.91
N PRO A 777 -39.90 32.98 39.41
CA PRO A 777 -40.99 32.25 38.72
C PRO A 777 -41.78 33.13 37.70
N VAL A 778 -42.75 32.71 36.85
CA VAL A 778 -43.96 31.87 37.01
C VAL A 778 -44.47 31.39 35.62
N LYS A 779 -44.97 30.13 35.55
CA LYS A 779 -45.68 29.40 34.46
C LYS A 779 -47.22 29.77 34.42
N PRO A 780 -48.20 28.98 33.89
CA PRO A 780 -48.30 28.00 32.78
C PRO A 780 -49.59 28.19 31.90
N LYS A 781 -49.78 27.33 30.87
CA LYS A 781 -50.99 26.48 30.73
C LYS A 781 -50.74 25.23 29.84
N LYS A 782 -50.82 24.06 30.51
CA LYS A 782 -51.10 22.63 30.16
C LYS A 782 -50.96 22.06 28.72
N GLN A 783 -50.84 20.76 28.44
CA GLN A 783 -50.41 19.48 29.10
C GLN A 783 -50.95 18.33 28.19
N VAL A 784 -50.15 17.33 27.80
CA VAL A 784 -50.62 15.97 27.42
C VAL A 784 -49.52 14.95 27.78
N GLU A 785 -49.91 13.85 28.44
CA GLU A 785 -49.14 12.68 28.92
C GLU A 785 -48.96 11.62 27.80
N VAL A 786 -48.09 10.59 27.90
CA VAL A 786 -48.22 9.26 28.57
C VAL A 786 -46.87 8.51 28.36
N SER A 787 -46.15 7.98 29.38
CA SER A 787 -46.08 6.60 29.99
C SER A 787 -45.52 5.48 29.08
N ASP A 788 -44.78 4.43 29.47
CA ASP A 788 -44.17 3.90 30.71
C ASP A 788 -43.00 2.93 30.37
N GLU A 789 -42.15 2.69 31.38
CA GLU A 789 -40.98 1.81 31.56
C GLU A 789 -41.06 0.36 31.04
N TRP A 790 -39.93 -0.29 30.68
CA TRP A 790 -39.63 -1.72 30.98
C TRP A 790 -38.11 -2.00 31.14
N PHE A 791 -37.78 -2.77 32.18
CA PHE A 791 -36.48 -3.30 32.64
C PHE A 791 -36.01 -4.56 31.87
N PHE A 792 -34.71 -4.90 31.92
CA PHE A 792 -34.19 -6.26 31.65
C PHE A 792 -33.31 -6.75 32.81
N ASP A 793 -33.77 -7.83 33.46
CA ASP A 793 -33.02 -8.64 34.43
C ASP A 793 -32.43 -9.89 33.75
N PHE A 794 -31.23 -10.25 34.15
CA PHE A 794 -30.49 -11.46 33.75
C PHE A 794 -30.90 -12.67 34.60
N PHE A 795 -31.08 -13.84 33.96
CA PHE A 795 -31.05 -15.15 34.61
C PHE A 795 -30.05 -16.09 33.92
N THR A 796 -29.13 -16.64 34.71
CA THR A 796 -28.60 -18.02 34.64
C THR A 796 -29.35 -18.85 35.71
N PRO A 797 -29.26 -20.20 35.87
CA PRO A 797 -28.24 -21.17 35.39
C PRO A 797 -28.80 -22.55 34.93
N ALA A 798 -27.93 -23.52 34.58
CA ALA A 798 -27.93 -24.88 35.17
C ALA A 798 -26.83 -25.80 34.58
N GLU A 799 -26.17 -26.52 35.49
CA GLU A 799 -25.19 -27.61 35.31
C GLU A 799 -25.88 -28.97 35.09
N SER A 800 -25.17 -29.95 34.51
CA SER A 800 -25.32 -31.36 34.89
C SER A 800 -24.08 -32.19 34.52
N GLU A 801 -23.55 -32.94 35.50
CA GLU A 801 -22.43 -33.88 35.44
C GLU A 801 -22.84 -35.33 35.10
N ALA A 802 -21.83 -36.17 34.80
CA ALA A 802 -21.70 -37.64 34.98
C ALA A 802 -22.40 -38.57 33.93
N THR A 803 -21.86 -39.70 33.44
CA THR A 803 -20.72 -40.58 33.83
C THR A 803 -20.40 -41.63 32.73
N THR A 804 -19.13 -42.03 32.67
CA THR A 804 -18.46 -43.31 32.28
C THR A 804 -19.23 -44.49 31.65
N GLU A 805 -18.67 -45.09 30.58
CA GLU A 805 -18.11 -46.48 30.53
C GLU A 805 -17.57 -46.86 29.13
N ALA A 806 -16.48 -47.65 29.11
CA ALA A 806 -15.92 -48.42 27.98
C ALA A 806 -15.75 -49.88 28.48
N PRO A 807 -15.25 -50.90 27.73
CA PRO A 807 -14.94 -51.05 26.29
C PRO A 807 -15.45 -52.40 25.68
N HIS A 808 -15.34 -52.62 24.36
CA HIS A 808 -14.71 -53.81 23.74
C HIS A 808 -14.76 -53.82 22.19
N SER A 809 -13.75 -54.52 21.65
CA SER A 809 -13.24 -54.75 20.30
C SER A 809 -14.12 -55.52 19.30
N THR A 810 -13.89 -55.31 17.99
CA THR A 810 -13.42 -56.25 16.92
C THR A 810 -13.76 -55.64 15.54
N SER A 811 -12.79 -55.22 14.72
CA SER A 811 -12.15 -55.92 13.57
C SER A 811 -12.91 -55.86 12.24
N GLU A 812 -12.14 -55.69 11.15
CA GLU A 812 -12.44 -55.88 9.71
C GLU A 812 -13.17 -54.71 9.02
N SER A 813 -12.49 -53.88 8.22
CA SER A 813 -12.16 -54.06 6.79
C SER A 813 -13.37 -54.34 5.92
N ASP A 814 -13.87 -53.31 5.22
CA ASP A 814 -13.80 -53.29 3.75
C ASP A 814 -14.37 -52.00 3.17
N SER A 815 -13.82 -51.70 1.99
CA SER A 815 -14.17 -50.67 1.03
C SER A 815 -15.67 -50.61 0.69
N GLU A 816 -16.23 -49.41 0.60
CA GLU A 816 -17.03 -48.96 -0.56
C GLU A 816 -17.45 -47.51 -0.38
N MET A 817 -16.89 -46.63 -1.21
CA MET A 817 -17.35 -45.25 -1.38
C MET A 817 -18.71 -45.28 -2.10
N THR A 818 -19.78 -45.01 -1.35
CA THR A 818 -21.05 -44.55 -1.93
C THR A 818 -21.39 -43.17 -1.40
N SER A 819 -21.72 -42.31 -2.36
CA SER A 819 -22.28 -40.98 -2.23
C SER A 819 -23.48 -40.94 -1.27
N GLN A 820 -23.55 -39.92 -0.40
CA GLN A 820 -24.82 -39.32 -0.03
C GLN A 820 -24.64 -37.89 0.47
N SER A 821 -25.24 -36.97 -0.29
CA SER A 821 -25.56 -35.61 0.10
C SER A 821 -26.42 -35.59 1.36
N ASN A 822 -26.12 -34.70 2.31
CA ASN A 822 -27.12 -34.18 3.23
C ASN A 822 -26.87 -32.68 3.42
N GLY A 823 -27.79 -31.88 2.89
CA GLY A 823 -27.93 -30.49 3.27
C GLY A 823 -28.46 -30.37 4.70
N PHE A 824 -28.20 -29.23 5.32
CA PHE A 824 -28.97 -28.79 6.48
C PHE A 824 -29.43 -27.34 6.29
N PRO A 825 -30.65 -27.01 6.74
CA PRO A 825 -31.31 -25.75 6.46
C PRO A 825 -30.96 -24.68 7.49
N CYS A 826 -30.85 -23.43 7.05
CA CYS A 826 -31.44 -22.23 7.65
C CYS A 826 -31.25 -21.03 6.73
#